data_AF-A0A1I3EYF3-F1
#
_entry.id   AF-A0A1I3EYF3-F1
#
_cell.length_a   1.000
_cell.length_b   1.000
_cell.length_c   1.000
_cell.angle_alpha   90.00
_cell.angle_beta   90.00
_cell.angle_gamma   90.00
#
_symmetry.space_group_name_H-M   'P 1'
#
loop_
_entity.id
_entity.type
_entity.pdbx_description
1 polymer ?
#
loop_
_entity_poly.entity_id
_entity_poly.type
_entity_poly.pdbx_seq_one_letter_code
_entity_poly.pdbx_strand_id
1 'polypeptide(L)'
;MANFYVSSTGNDNNSGLDASSAFATLERAQEAMRQSAGADTTYLAGGTYHLDTPLHLTSADSGSSFVGMAGQDAVVSGGTPVTGWTQGANGIWSAHVDDAQVLQLTVNGVQQVQSRFPNVDTSDPIRGGWLWGQALPSGSDPSKSLAFNPSDFPAGHAPQIGETVTVFSENGYANDHLTIASIKGNVMTFTTAANYDLGPASRFYVSEKTPDSVGEWSFDSQTHTVLFKAPAGFDGQGAVVSNDHSLFVVDGAKDVSIKGLTLTDTAAVAGDPATAAIEVHDATGLTVQSNHFVNVGIGVVLHGDSSGNLISNNNFEHIWSSAIALAPGTSGNHISNNAIDHSNEAFVQFGSIDMQESAHNQIDHNTITNVPRFGISEVNYDPGQVSGGNVIEYNDIRHSGQQTPDVGAIYLFSQQDPGALGDTIRYNHIVDTGGLNTHAGGFVAGNDMSSGIYLDNLASNAQIYGNFVQGTAFSGILIHGGSNNQIHDNTLLDNAKYGIATIGVDGYTISGNETHQNFIQVSGDGSNTIDTDQTDPHLIHDNVYYNPNGAVLTVADVSLSGFQHSGGDAGSVETTQGGFVDAAHGDYSFTAGSVAQSHGIESAAFGSAGATIAASVPVTDTPVTTPATGETPPVTVDPTTPAAVDPTTPVTADPTTHVAETPPVTAEPAPSTVEPPTTSPTGSPDVISIPAVVTPPAVTTPVVPSVPAAPSDPGSHHVSGGDHSAGGNWLHDVAARLQDNSDHHQSSHWHWH
;
A
#
# COMPACT_ATOMS: atom_id res chain seq x y z
N MET A 1 32.74 23.06 6.99
CA MET A 1 31.76 23.58 7.95
C MET A 1 31.82 25.11 8.05
N ALA A 2 31.41 25.77 6.98
CA ALA A 2 30.75 27.07 7.03
C ALA A 2 29.24 26.86 7.23
N ASN A 3 28.56 27.93 7.64
CA ASN A 3 27.11 28.01 7.68
C ASN A 3 26.66 29.02 6.63
N PHE A 4 25.72 28.62 5.78
CA PHE A 4 25.05 29.49 4.82
C PHE A 4 23.59 29.69 5.20
N TYR A 5 22.99 30.77 4.71
CA TYR A 5 21.59 31.14 4.96
C TYR A 5 20.90 31.45 3.63
N VAL A 6 19.68 30.94 3.49
CA VAL A 6 18.78 31.19 2.35
C VAL A 6 17.51 31.87 2.86
N SER A 7 16.99 32.84 2.11
CA SER A 7 15.74 33.52 2.41
C SER A 7 15.00 33.87 1.12
N SER A 8 13.69 33.71 1.11
CA SER A 8 12.78 34.18 0.05
C SER A 8 12.85 35.71 -0.20
N THR A 9 13.55 36.46 0.66
CA THR A 9 13.85 37.90 0.49
C THR A 9 15.34 38.22 0.34
N GLY A 10 16.18 37.19 0.15
CA GLY A 10 17.63 37.28 0.02
C GLY A 10 18.12 37.73 -1.36
N ASN A 11 19.41 37.51 -1.64
CA ASN A 11 19.99 37.80 -2.95
C ASN A 11 21.25 36.95 -3.21
N ASP A 12 21.33 36.32 -4.39
CA ASP A 12 22.44 35.40 -4.72
C ASP A 12 23.80 36.09 -4.95
N ASN A 13 23.80 37.42 -5.05
CA ASN A 13 25.02 38.25 -5.06
C ASN A 13 25.56 38.54 -3.64
N ASN A 14 24.86 38.11 -2.58
CA ASN A 14 25.33 38.25 -1.20
C ASN A 14 26.41 37.19 -0.87
N SER A 15 26.90 37.20 0.38
CA SER A 15 27.86 36.23 0.90
C SER A 15 27.25 34.93 1.41
N GLY A 16 25.96 34.92 1.76
CA GLY A 16 25.27 33.79 2.39
C GLY A 16 25.65 33.51 3.84
N LEU A 17 26.68 34.15 4.40
CA LEU A 17 27.31 33.77 5.69
C LEU A 17 26.52 34.19 6.95
N ASP A 18 25.48 35.00 6.80
CA ASP A 18 24.57 35.38 7.90
C ASP A 18 23.17 35.72 7.37
N ALA A 19 22.16 35.72 8.22
CA ALA A 19 20.77 35.95 7.82
C ALA A 19 20.49 37.34 7.19
N SER A 20 21.34 38.36 7.42
CA SER A 20 21.24 39.66 6.74
C SER A 20 21.99 39.72 5.41
N SER A 21 22.80 38.69 5.10
CA SER A 21 23.47 38.48 3.82
C SER A 21 23.06 37.16 3.15
N ALA A 22 21.84 36.67 3.42
CA ALA A 22 21.33 35.41 2.89
C ALA A 22 21.24 35.38 1.35
N PHE A 23 21.46 34.20 0.78
CA PHE A 23 21.13 33.90 -0.62
C PHE A 23 19.60 33.89 -0.83
N ALA A 24 19.17 33.94 -2.09
CA ALA A 24 17.77 33.75 -2.47
C ALA A 24 17.45 32.28 -2.79
N THR A 25 18.40 31.55 -3.36
CA THR A 25 18.20 30.18 -3.90
C THR A 25 19.00 29.11 -3.15
N LEU A 26 18.55 27.84 -3.23
CA LEU A 26 19.24 26.69 -2.62
C LEU A 26 20.48 26.31 -3.44
N GLU A 27 20.38 26.43 -4.76
CA GLU A 27 21.39 26.19 -5.78
C GLU A 27 22.62 27.07 -5.55
N ARG A 28 22.41 28.36 -5.25
CA ARG A 28 23.49 29.28 -4.90
C ARG A 28 24.17 28.90 -3.58
N ALA A 29 23.39 28.42 -2.60
CA ALA A 29 23.95 27.91 -1.34
C ALA A 29 24.77 26.63 -1.55
N GLN A 30 24.27 25.69 -2.37
CA GLN A 30 24.99 24.49 -2.77
C GLN A 30 26.31 24.83 -3.48
N GLU A 31 26.30 25.77 -4.42
CA GLU A 31 27.51 26.25 -5.10
C GLU A 31 28.53 26.80 -4.08
N ALA A 32 28.07 27.54 -3.06
CA ALA A 32 28.93 28.08 -2.01
C ALA A 32 29.49 26.99 -1.07
N MET A 33 28.73 25.94 -0.76
CA MET A 33 29.20 24.76 -0.01
C MET A 33 30.27 23.99 -0.80
N ARG A 34 30.00 23.70 -2.09
CA ARG A 34 30.96 23.08 -3.01
C ARG A 34 32.26 23.89 -3.14
N GLN A 35 32.20 25.22 -3.05
CA GLN A 35 33.36 26.11 -3.05
C GLN A 35 34.13 26.15 -1.71
N SER A 36 33.53 25.77 -0.59
CA SER A 36 34.22 25.73 0.73
C SER A 36 35.09 24.48 0.91
N ALA A 37 34.75 23.41 0.18
CA ALA A 37 35.37 22.08 0.26
C ALA A 37 35.30 21.44 1.66
N GLY A 38 34.18 21.60 2.37
CA GLY A 38 33.91 20.86 3.60
C GLY A 38 32.42 20.60 3.84
N ALA A 39 32.13 19.64 4.74
CA ALA A 39 30.80 19.38 5.26
C ALA A 39 30.21 20.66 5.88
N ASP A 40 29.20 21.24 5.22
CA ASP A 40 28.63 22.56 5.50
C ASP A 40 27.14 22.49 5.82
N THR A 41 26.54 23.59 6.28
CA THR A 41 25.10 23.64 6.57
C THR A 41 24.45 24.88 5.99
N THR A 42 23.43 24.67 5.17
CA THR A 42 22.53 25.71 4.65
C THR A 42 21.27 25.76 5.52
N TYR A 43 21.01 26.92 6.11
CA TYR A 43 19.82 27.22 6.91
C TYR A 43 18.78 27.97 6.08
N LEU A 44 17.59 27.39 5.94
CA LEU A 44 16.48 28.00 5.19
C LEU A 44 15.59 28.78 6.16
N ALA A 45 15.47 30.09 5.95
CA ALA A 45 14.51 30.93 6.67
C ALA A 45 13.07 30.63 6.19
N GLY A 46 12.08 31.04 6.97
CA GLY A 46 10.66 30.78 6.64
C GLY A 46 10.19 31.42 5.33
N GLY A 47 9.31 30.71 4.63
CA GLY A 47 8.77 31.07 3.31
C GLY A 47 8.89 29.92 2.31
N THR A 48 8.30 30.12 1.13
CA THR A 48 8.28 29.14 0.04
C THR A 48 9.43 29.37 -0.94
N TYR A 49 10.10 28.28 -1.31
CA TYR A 49 11.15 28.18 -2.31
C TYR A 49 10.64 27.26 -3.42
N HIS A 50 10.19 27.84 -4.52
CA HIS A 50 9.80 27.09 -5.71
C HIS A 50 11.07 26.65 -6.46
N LEU A 51 11.15 25.38 -6.84
CA LEU A 51 12.22 24.83 -7.65
C LEU A 51 11.68 24.51 -9.05
N ASP A 52 12.28 25.08 -10.10
CA ASP A 52 11.94 24.75 -11.50
C ASP A 52 12.58 23.42 -11.95
N THR A 53 13.56 22.90 -11.19
CA THR A 53 14.34 21.68 -11.47
C THR A 53 14.89 21.08 -10.16
N PRO A 54 15.21 19.77 -10.09
CA PRO A 54 15.74 19.15 -8.88
C PRO A 54 17.09 19.70 -8.41
N LEU A 55 17.28 19.79 -7.09
CA LEU A 55 18.59 20.09 -6.50
C LEU A 55 19.45 18.81 -6.46
N HIS A 56 20.26 18.62 -7.50
CA HIS A 56 21.16 17.46 -7.64
C HIS A 56 22.36 17.54 -6.67
N LEU A 57 22.26 16.81 -5.55
CA LEU A 57 23.32 16.55 -4.58
C LEU A 57 24.14 15.34 -5.04
N THR A 58 25.46 15.49 -5.09
CA THR A 58 26.38 14.48 -5.64
C THR A 58 27.42 14.06 -4.59
N SER A 59 28.32 13.15 -4.94
CA SER A 59 29.55 12.90 -4.17
C SER A 59 30.32 14.18 -3.75
N ALA A 60 30.25 15.27 -4.52
CA ALA A 60 30.86 16.57 -4.20
C ALA A 60 30.16 17.33 -3.04
N ASP A 61 28.96 16.91 -2.66
CA ASP A 61 28.11 17.50 -1.63
C ASP A 61 28.13 16.67 -0.33
N SER A 62 28.96 15.63 -0.25
CA SER A 62 29.00 14.71 0.89
C SER A 62 29.27 15.43 2.22
N GLY A 63 28.48 15.10 3.25
CA GLY A 63 28.47 15.76 4.55
C GLY A 63 27.71 17.09 4.61
N SER A 64 27.09 17.54 3.51
CA SER A 64 26.30 18.79 3.50
C SER A 64 24.92 18.61 4.11
N SER A 65 24.43 19.66 4.78
CA SER A 65 23.12 19.68 5.45
C SER A 65 22.24 20.82 4.94
N PHE A 66 20.99 20.51 4.58
CA PHE A 66 19.92 21.48 4.30
C PHE A 66 18.94 21.43 5.47
N VAL A 67 18.75 22.57 6.14
CA VAL A 67 18.10 22.64 7.45
C VAL A 67 17.11 23.80 7.53
N GLY A 68 15.82 23.52 7.76
CA GLY A 68 14.85 24.56 8.08
C GLY A 68 15.15 25.25 9.41
N MET A 69 15.05 26.57 9.46
CA MET A 69 15.31 27.32 10.70
C MET A 69 14.21 27.04 11.73
N ALA A 70 14.58 26.39 12.84
CA ALA A 70 13.65 25.96 13.90
C ALA A 70 12.62 27.03 14.30
N GLY A 71 11.34 26.65 14.26
CA GLY A 71 10.19 27.54 14.53
C GLY A 71 9.78 28.44 13.37
N GLN A 72 10.30 28.20 12.16
CA GLN A 72 9.86 28.82 10.91
C GLN A 72 9.48 27.72 9.91
N ASP A 73 8.45 27.96 9.11
CA ASP A 73 8.01 27.05 8.06
C ASP A 73 8.81 27.33 6.78
N ALA A 74 9.77 26.45 6.46
CA ALA A 74 10.64 26.53 5.29
C ALA A 74 10.14 25.51 4.25
N VAL A 75 9.34 26.00 3.31
CA VAL A 75 8.64 25.17 2.32
C VAL A 75 9.46 25.11 1.04
N VAL A 76 9.86 23.92 0.60
CA VAL A 76 10.37 23.67 -0.75
C VAL A 76 9.22 23.09 -1.58
N SER A 77 8.85 23.79 -2.64
CA SER A 77 7.72 23.45 -3.51
C SER A 77 8.23 23.12 -4.90
N GLY A 78 7.73 22.03 -5.49
CA GLY A 78 7.97 21.71 -6.90
C GLY A 78 6.98 22.40 -7.84
N GLY A 79 5.94 23.06 -7.31
CA GLY A 79 4.77 23.49 -8.07
C GLY A 79 4.81 24.93 -8.55
N THR A 80 4.08 25.21 -9.63
CA THR A 80 3.94 26.52 -10.26
C THR A 80 2.74 27.28 -9.67
N PRO A 81 2.92 28.49 -9.08
CA PRO A 81 1.79 29.30 -8.58
C PRO A 81 0.88 29.81 -9.71
N VAL A 82 -0.40 29.46 -9.65
CA VAL A 82 -1.38 29.81 -10.68
C VAL A 82 -1.89 31.24 -10.47
N THR A 83 -1.69 32.10 -11.45
CA THR A 83 -2.09 33.52 -11.41
C THR A 83 -2.92 33.92 -12.64
N GLY A 84 -3.36 35.18 -12.73
CA GLY A 84 -4.16 35.67 -13.87
C GLY A 84 -5.62 35.18 -13.91
N TRP A 85 -6.09 34.54 -12.84
CA TRP A 85 -7.45 34.01 -12.69
C TRP A 85 -8.55 34.98 -13.13
N THR A 86 -9.39 34.52 -14.06
CA THR A 86 -10.59 35.22 -14.52
C THR A 86 -11.84 34.50 -14.02
N GLN A 87 -12.75 35.22 -13.35
CA GLN A 87 -14.01 34.65 -12.88
C GLN A 87 -15.00 34.50 -14.05
N GLY A 88 -15.40 33.25 -14.33
CA GLY A 88 -16.41 32.90 -15.31
C GLY A 88 -17.82 32.79 -14.71
N ALA A 89 -18.69 32.06 -15.43
CA ALA A 89 -20.03 31.75 -14.94
C ALA A 89 -20.04 30.63 -13.89
N ASN A 90 -21.13 30.51 -13.13
CA ASN A 90 -21.42 29.38 -12.25
C ASN A 90 -20.36 29.07 -11.15
N GLY A 91 -19.48 30.02 -10.83
CA GLY A 91 -18.38 29.86 -9.87
C GLY A 91 -17.10 29.26 -10.46
N ILE A 92 -17.08 28.96 -11.76
CA ILE A 92 -15.88 28.45 -12.44
C ILE A 92 -14.95 29.64 -12.74
N TRP A 93 -13.71 29.54 -12.28
CA TRP A 93 -12.61 30.43 -12.64
C TRP A 93 -11.71 29.74 -13.67
N SER A 94 -11.02 30.54 -14.48
CA SER A 94 -10.08 30.07 -15.50
C SER A 94 -8.75 30.81 -15.41
N ALA A 95 -7.63 30.08 -15.48
CA ALA A 95 -6.28 30.63 -15.60
C ALA A 95 -5.47 29.87 -16.66
N HIS A 96 -4.50 30.56 -17.26
CA HIS A 96 -3.49 29.95 -18.13
C HIS A 96 -2.29 29.53 -17.29
N VAL A 97 -1.71 28.36 -17.58
CA VAL A 97 -0.45 27.86 -17.00
C VAL A 97 0.48 27.47 -18.16
N ASP A 98 1.77 27.77 -18.08
CA ASP A 98 2.71 27.52 -19.20
C ASP A 98 3.23 26.06 -19.28
N ASP A 99 2.47 25.13 -18.70
CA ASP A 99 2.78 23.71 -18.56
C ASP A 99 2.03 22.84 -19.58
N ALA A 100 2.65 21.74 -20.02
CA ALA A 100 2.06 20.81 -21.00
C ALA A 100 1.01 19.87 -20.39
N GLN A 101 1.08 19.65 -19.07
CA GLN A 101 0.20 18.79 -18.30
C GLN A 101 0.09 19.35 -16.88
N VAL A 102 -1.11 19.35 -16.31
CA VAL A 102 -1.34 19.59 -14.89
C VAL A 102 -1.81 18.28 -14.27
N LEU A 103 -1.10 17.83 -13.24
CA LEU A 103 -1.36 16.57 -12.55
C LEU A 103 -2.19 16.77 -11.28
N GLN A 104 -1.84 17.80 -10.49
CA GLN A 104 -2.53 18.18 -9.26
C GLN A 104 -2.81 19.69 -9.27
N LEU A 105 -3.88 20.12 -8.60
CA LEU A 105 -4.09 21.50 -8.18
C LEU A 105 -4.24 21.51 -6.65
N THR A 106 -3.43 22.30 -5.95
CA THR A 106 -3.62 22.61 -4.53
C THR A 106 -4.10 24.05 -4.37
N VAL A 107 -4.88 24.34 -3.33
CA VAL A 107 -5.34 25.69 -2.99
C VAL A 107 -5.13 25.93 -1.50
N ASN A 108 -4.18 26.80 -1.15
CA ASN A 108 -3.68 27.02 0.21
C ASN A 108 -3.19 25.71 0.87
N GLY A 109 -2.53 24.84 0.11
CA GLY A 109 -2.02 23.54 0.57
C GLY A 109 -3.04 22.39 0.57
N VAL A 110 -4.33 22.66 0.33
CA VAL A 110 -5.37 21.62 0.25
C VAL A 110 -5.51 21.12 -1.19
N GLN A 111 -5.34 19.82 -1.44
CA GLN A 111 -5.58 19.21 -2.74
C GLN A 111 -7.03 19.43 -3.21
N GLN A 112 -7.20 19.76 -4.49
CA GLN A 112 -8.50 19.93 -5.13
C GLN A 112 -8.84 18.68 -5.97
N VAL A 113 -10.14 18.35 -6.04
CA VAL A 113 -10.63 17.14 -6.71
C VAL A 113 -10.54 17.31 -8.23
N GLN A 114 -9.92 16.37 -8.94
CA GLN A 114 -10.01 16.38 -10.41
C GLN A 114 -11.46 16.11 -10.81
N SER A 115 -12.05 16.98 -11.64
CA SER A 115 -13.44 16.89 -12.06
C SER A 115 -13.70 15.55 -12.73
N ARG A 116 -14.76 14.86 -12.30
CA ARG A 116 -15.04 13.47 -12.68
C ARG A 116 -16.52 13.17 -12.70
N PHE A 117 -16.95 12.30 -13.60
CA PHE A 117 -18.26 11.64 -13.52
C PHE A 117 -18.10 10.15 -13.17
N PRO A 118 -18.77 9.64 -12.11
CA PRO A 118 -19.56 10.38 -11.13
C PRO A 118 -18.67 11.15 -10.16
N ASN A 119 -19.22 12.25 -9.64
CA ASN A 119 -18.60 13.09 -8.64
C ASN A 119 -18.34 12.29 -7.35
N VAL A 120 -17.36 12.70 -6.54
CA VAL A 120 -17.08 12.08 -5.23
C VAL A 120 -18.30 12.21 -4.31
N ASP A 121 -18.73 11.10 -3.71
CA ASP A 121 -19.74 11.14 -2.64
C ASP A 121 -19.06 11.50 -1.32
N THR A 122 -19.28 12.72 -0.84
CA THR A 122 -18.69 13.21 0.42
C THR A 122 -19.25 12.53 1.68
N SER A 123 -20.22 11.63 1.56
CA SER A 123 -20.75 10.83 2.68
C SER A 123 -20.21 9.40 2.73
N ASP A 124 -19.67 8.87 1.63
CA ASP A 124 -18.87 7.64 1.57
C ASP A 124 -17.87 7.77 0.41
N PRO A 125 -16.72 8.43 0.60
CA PRO A 125 -15.77 8.71 -0.48
C PRO A 125 -15.07 7.45 -1.01
N ILE A 126 -15.17 6.33 -0.29
CA ILE A 126 -14.57 5.04 -0.65
C ILE A 126 -15.53 4.23 -1.53
N ARG A 127 -16.81 4.12 -1.17
CA ARG A 127 -17.80 3.26 -1.84
C ARG A 127 -18.82 4.02 -2.69
N GLY A 128 -18.94 5.34 -2.54
CA GLY A 128 -19.80 6.20 -3.34
C GLY A 128 -19.11 6.78 -4.58
N GLY A 129 -19.89 7.33 -5.50
CA GLY A 129 -19.37 8.04 -6.68
C GLY A 129 -18.75 7.17 -7.79
N TRP A 130 -19.04 5.87 -7.85
CA TRP A 130 -18.47 4.93 -8.83
C TRP A 130 -19.46 4.49 -9.93
N LEU A 131 -18.93 4.26 -11.13
CA LEU A 131 -19.54 3.45 -12.19
C LEU A 131 -18.97 2.02 -12.16
N TRP A 132 -19.66 1.09 -12.83
CA TRP A 132 -19.30 -0.33 -12.84
C TRP A 132 -19.11 -0.88 -14.26
N GLY A 133 -18.04 -1.64 -14.43
CA GLY A 133 -17.76 -2.39 -15.64
C GLY A 133 -18.87 -3.37 -16.01
N GLN A 134 -18.85 -3.81 -17.27
CA GLN A 134 -19.82 -4.73 -17.85
C GLN A 134 -19.08 -5.90 -18.52
N ALA A 135 -19.81 -6.99 -18.80
CA ALA A 135 -19.22 -8.14 -19.47
C ALA A 135 -18.73 -7.76 -20.88
N LEU A 136 -17.43 -7.99 -21.14
CA LEU A 136 -16.82 -7.70 -22.43
C LEU A 136 -17.35 -8.60 -23.55
N PRO A 137 -17.50 -8.10 -24.79
CA PRO A 137 -17.78 -8.93 -25.94
C PRO A 137 -16.68 -9.97 -26.18
N SER A 138 -17.07 -11.19 -26.58
CA SER A 138 -16.13 -12.27 -26.93
C SER A 138 -15.12 -11.80 -27.99
N GLY A 139 -13.82 -11.90 -27.66
CA GLY A 139 -12.72 -11.46 -28.50
C GLY A 139 -12.25 -10.01 -28.29
N SER A 140 -12.76 -9.31 -27.26
CA SER A 140 -12.07 -8.15 -26.69
C SER A 140 -10.83 -8.55 -25.88
N ASP A 141 -9.86 -7.65 -25.79
CA ASP A 141 -8.68 -7.73 -24.91
C ASP A 141 -9.05 -7.12 -23.55
N PRO A 142 -9.15 -7.90 -22.45
CA PRO A 142 -9.55 -7.41 -21.13
C PRO A 142 -8.51 -6.49 -20.47
N SER A 143 -7.22 -6.62 -20.80
CA SER A 143 -6.18 -5.69 -20.33
C SER A 143 -6.33 -4.29 -20.93
N LYS A 144 -7.05 -4.13 -22.05
CA LYS A 144 -7.14 -2.87 -22.82
C LYS A 144 -8.56 -2.40 -23.10
N SER A 145 -9.58 -3.09 -22.60
CA SER A 145 -10.98 -2.79 -22.92
C SER A 145 -11.84 -2.78 -21.67
N LEU A 146 -12.71 -1.79 -21.53
CA LEU A 146 -13.76 -1.77 -20.52
C LEU A 146 -15.12 -1.59 -21.21
N ALA A 147 -16.03 -2.54 -21.02
CA ALA A 147 -17.43 -2.33 -21.37
C ALA A 147 -18.11 -1.55 -20.24
N PHE A 148 -18.94 -0.57 -20.62
CA PHE A 148 -19.73 0.24 -19.70
C PHE A 148 -21.22 0.13 -20.03
N ASN A 149 -22.08 0.63 -19.16
CA ASN A 149 -23.52 0.69 -19.42
C ASN A 149 -23.94 2.13 -19.82
N PRO A 150 -24.39 2.38 -21.07
CA PRO A 150 -24.72 3.73 -21.51
C PRO A 150 -25.94 4.39 -20.84
N SER A 151 -26.73 3.66 -20.04
CA SER A 151 -27.84 4.29 -19.28
C SER A 151 -27.38 5.07 -18.05
N ASP A 152 -26.16 4.81 -17.58
CA ASP A 152 -25.71 5.30 -16.27
C ASP A 152 -25.07 6.70 -16.39
N PHE A 153 -24.89 7.16 -17.63
CA PHE A 153 -24.40 8.48 -18.00
C PHE A 153 -25.58 9.42 -18.35
N PRO A 154 -25.79 10.52 -17.60
CA PRO A 154 -26.74 11.56 -17.99
C PRO A 154 -26.28 12.29 -19.26
N ALA A 155 -27.20 13.02 -19.89
CA ALA A 155 -26.92 13.75 -21.13
C ALA A 155 -25.90 14.88 -20.94
N GLY A 156 -24.63 14.55 -21.22
CA GLY A 156 -23.47 15.43 -21.06
C GLY A 156 -22.20 14.62 -20.75
N HIS A 157 -22.34 13.60 -19.90
CA HIS A 157 -21.23 12.88 -19.25
C HIS A 157 -20.79 11.59 -19.96
N ALA A 158 -21.40 11.23 -21.08
CA ALA A 158 -21.06 9.99 -21.79
C ALA A 158 -19.60 10.07 -22.30
N PRO A 159 -18.75 9.05 -22.06
CA PRO A 159 -17.31 9.13 -22.26
C PRO A 159 -16.93 9.43 -23.72
N GLN A 160 -15.84 10.16 -23.91
CA GLN A 160 -15.28 10.55 -25.20
C GLN A 160 -13.83 10.06 -25.39
N ILE A 161 -13.38 10.07 -26.64
CA ILE A 161 -11.98 9.77 -26.97
C ILE A 161 -11.07 10.88 -26.42
N GLY A 162 -9.98 10.48 -25.75
CA GLY A 162 -9.01 11.38 -25.12
C GLY A 162 -9.36 11.84 -23.70
N GLU A 163 -10.43 11.33 -23.09
CA GLU A 163 -10.66 11.43 -21.64
C GLU A 163 -9.93 10.28 -20.90
N THR A 164 -9.58 10.52 -19.64
CA THR A 164 -8.96 9.54 -18.75
C THR A 164 -10.04 8.80 -17.97
N VAL A 165 -9.87 7.49 -17.82
CA VAL A 165 -10.66 6.65 -16.92
C VAL A 165 -9.75 6.24 -15.77
N THR A 166 -10.14 6.56 -14.53
CA THR A 166 -9.55 5.93 -13.35
C THR A 166 -10.38 4.70 -13.04
N VAL A 167 -9.76 3.52 -13.10
CA VAL A 167 -10.42 2.23 -12.94
C VAL A 167 -9.65 1.34 -11.97
N PHE A 168 -10.34 0.75 -11.00
CA PHE A 168 -9.82 -0.40 -10.25
C PHE A 168 -10.02 -1.67 -11.10
N SER A 169 -9.02 -2.54 -11.17
CA SER A 169 -9.09 -3.79 -11.93
C SER A 169 -10.21 -4.73 -11.45
N GLU A 170 -10.53 -5.79 -12.20
CA GLU A 170 -11.65 -6.68 -11.82
C GLU A 170 -11.45 -7.35 -10.45
N ASN A 171 -10.19 -7.63 -10.07
CA ASN A 171 -9.82 -8.13 -8.74
C ASN A 171 -9.59 -7.01 -7.71
N GLY A 172 -9.65 -5.73 -8.09
CA GLY A 172 -9.47 -4.59 -7.19
C GLY A 172 -8.05 -4.33 -6.67
N TYR A 173 -7.04 -5.09 -7.12
CA TYR A 173 -5.66 -5.04 -6.60
C TYR A 173 -4.90 -3.75 -6.89
N ALA A 174 -5.27 -3.04 -7.96
CA ALA A 174 -4.61 -1.83 -8.44
C ALA A 174 -5.65 -0.89 -9.07
N ASN A 175 -5.31 0.41 -9.15
CA ASN A 175 -6.00 1.38 -9.97
C ASN A 175 -5.12 1.84 -11.13
N ASP A 176 -5.72 2.04 -12.30
CA ASP A 176 -5.04 2.48 -13.51
C ASP A 176 -5.65 3.79 -14.04
N HIS A 177 -4.80 4.68 -14.59
CA HIS A 177 -5.18 5.95 -15.19
C HIS A 177 -5.10 5.88 -16.72
N LEU A 178 -6.17 5.39 -17.35
CA LEU A 178 -6.17 4.94 -18.75
C LEU A 178 -6.83 5.95 -19.70
N THR A 179 -6.10 6.42 -20.72
CA THR A 179 -6.68 7.31 -21.75
C THR A 179 -7.50 6.53 -22.77
N ILE A 180 -8.73 6.97 -23.05
CA ILE A 180 -9.63 6.34 -24.04
C ILE A 180 -9.11 6.59 -25.46
N ALA A 181 -8.60 5.55 -26.12
CA ALA A 181 -8.13 5.61 -27.51
C ALA A 181 -9.27 5.48 -28.53
N SER A 182 -10.30 4.67 -28.23
CA SER A 182 -11.50 4.56 -29.08
C SER A 182 -12.73 4.07 -28.30
N ILE A 183 -13.92 4.34 -28.84
CA ILE A 183 -15.20 3.84 -28.30
C ILE A 183 -15.98 3.17 -29.43
N LYS A 184 -16.48 1.95 -29.18
CA LYS A 184 -17.23 1.15 -30.15
C LYS A 184 -18.49 0.57 -29.51
N GLY A 185 -19.62 1.26 -29.70
CA GLY A 185 -20.86 0.92 -29.00
C GLY A 185 -20.73 1.33 -27.53
N ASN A 186 -20.71 0.36 -26.62
CA ASN A 186 -20.54 0.56 -25.19
C ASN A 186 -19.20 0.00 -24.65
N VAL A 187 -18.20 -0.16 -25.52
CA VAL A 187 -16.84 -0.59 -25.15
C VAL A 187 -15.88 0.55 -25.39
N MET A 188 -15.14 0.93 -24.34
CA MET A 188 -13.94 1.76 -24.41
C MET A 188 -12.73 0.86 -24.66
N THR A 189 -11.78 1.33 -25.47
CA THR A 189 -10.46 0.70 -25.63
C THR A 189 -9.40 1.75 -25.37
N PHE A 190 -8.40 1.41 -24.56
CA PHE A 190 -7.42 2.34 -24.01
C PHE A 190 -6.12 2.42 -24.84
N THR A 191 -5.30 3.44 -24.58
CA THR A 191 -3.98 3.63 -25.21
C THR A 191 -2.92 2.67 -24.68
N THR A 192 -3.05 2.27 -23.42
CA THR A 192 -2.16 1.40 -22.64
C THR A 192 -2.93 0.20 -22.11
N ALA A 193 -2.21 -0.82 -21.63
CA ALA A 193 -2.81 -1.86 -20.79
C ALA A 193 -3.08 -1.32 -19.38
N ALA A 194 -4.10 -1.88 -18.73
CA ALA A 194 -4.23 -1.93 -17.28
C ALA A 194 -3.17 -2.88 -16.68
N ASN A 195 -2.90 -2.76 -15.37
CA ASN A 195 -2.00 -3.66 -14.66
C ASN A 195 -2.60 -5.07 -14.47
N TYR A 196 -3.93 -5.18 -14.44
CA TYR A 196 -4.68 -6.44 -14.38
C TYR A 196 -5.94 -6.35 -15.25
N ASP A 197 -6.58 -7.49 -15.54
CA ASP A 197 -7.78 -7.56 -16.37
C ASP A 197 -8.95 -6.69 -15.86
N LEU A 198 -9.70 -6.11 -16.81
CA LEU A 198 -10.85 -5.26 -16.58
C LEU A 198 -12.16 -5.99 -16.93
N GLY A 199 -13.19 -5.83 -16.10
CA GLY A 199 -14.46 -6.55 -16.28
C GLY A 199 -15.60 -6.09 -15.38
N PRO A 200 -16.67 -6.90 -15.24
CA PRO A 200 -17.87 -6.57 -14.46
C PRO A 200 -17.66 -6.04 -13.04
N ALA A 201 -16.63 -6.50 -12.30
CA ALA A 201 -16.35 -6.03 -10.94
C ALA A 201 -15.45 -4.78 -10.88
N SER A 202 -14.89 -4.33 -12.00
CA SER A 202 -14.10 -3.09 -12.07
C SER A 202 -14.96 -1.87 -11.76
N ARG A 203 -14.63 -1.14 -10.69
CA ARG A 203 -15.23 0.17 -10.38
C ARG A 203 -14.41 1.30 -11.01
N PHE A 204 -15.07 2.30 -11.59
CA PHE A 204 -14.38 3.37 -12.32
C PHE A 204 -15.09 4.74 -12.27
N TYR A 205 -14.37 5.79 -12.65
CA TYR A 205 -14.92 7.10 -13.03
C TYR A 205 -14.21 7.65 -14.28
N VAL A 206 -14.83 8.64 -14.93
CA VAL A 206 -14.30 9.29 -16.14
C VAL A 206 -13.94 10.74 -15.81
N SER A 207 -12.78 11.22 -16.26
CA SER A 207 -12.35 12.62 -16.10
C SER A 207 -13.27 13.57 -16.89
N GLU A 208 -13.75 14.62 -16.25
CA GLU A 208 -14.65 15.61 -16.86
C GLU A 208 -13.93 16.89 -17.26
N LYS A 209 -14.39 17.50 -18.36
CA LYS A 209 -13.75 18.69 -18.92
C LYS A 209 -14.15 19.99 -18.22
N THR A 210 -15.31 20.01 -17.55
CA THR A 210 -15.87 21.22 -16.92
C THR A 210 -16.30 20.94 -15.48
N PRO A 211 -15.58 21.48 -14.47
CA PRO A 211 -15.94 21.42 -13.06
C PRO A 211 -17.39 21.77 -12.76
N ASP A 212 -18.14 20.82 -12.22
CA ASP A 212 -19.57 20.96 -11.91
C ASP A 212 -19.84 21.09 -10.40
N SER A 213 -18.91 20.62 -9.56
CA SER A 213 -19.00 20.65 -8.10
C SER A 213 -17.93 21.55 -7.46
N VAL A 214 -18.19 22.06 -6.25
CA VAL A 214 -17.28 23.01 -5.58
C VAL A 214 -16.04 22.28 -5.08
N GLY A 215 -14.86 22.83 -5.39
CA GLY A 215 -13.57 22.16 -5.14
C GLY A 215 -13.08 21.29 -6.30
N GLU A 216 -13.84 21.20 -7.41
CA GLU A 216 -13.38 20.50 -8.62
C GLU A 216 -12.52 21.39 -9.53
N TRP A 217 -11.54 20.78 -10.20
CA TRP A 217 -10.73 21.41 -11.25
C TRP A 217 -10.56 20.51 -12.49
N SER A 218 -10.24 21.11 -13.62
CA SER A 218 -9.83 20.41 -14.85
C SER A 218 -8.72 21.18 -15.57
N PHE A 219 -8.05 20.52 -16.52
CA PHE A 219 -7.03 21.14 -17.36
C PHE A 219 -7.25 20.80 -18.84
N ASP A 220 -7.29 21.83 -19.70
CA ASP A 220 -7.30 21.69 -21.15
C ASP A 220 -5.88 21.87 -21.70
N SER A 221 -5.24 20.76 -22.10
CA SER A 221 -3.88 20.74 -22.68
C SER A 221 -3.80 21.29 -24.10
N GLN A 222 -4.92 21.59 -24.77
CA GLN A 222 -4.93 22.27 -26.08
C GLN A 222 -4.94 23.79 -25.93
N THR A 223 -5.47 24.30 -24.82
CA THR A 223 -5.51 25.75 -24.50
C THR A 223 -4.68 26.14 -23.30
N HIS A 224 -3.92 25.20 -22.71
CA HIS A 224 -3.08 25.40 -21.52
C HIS A 224 -3.84 26.06 -20.36
N THR A 225 -5.10 25.68 -20.18
CA THR A 225 -6.05 26.36 -19.28
C THR A 225 -6.48 25.45 -18.14
N VAL A 226 -6.25 25.88 -16.90
CA VAL A 226 -6.88 25.31 -15.71
C VAL A 226 -8.25 25.94 -15.52
N LEU A 227 -9.27 25.11 -15.32
CA LEU A 227 -10.59 25.51 -14.82
C LEU A 227 -10.73 25.07 -13.37
N PHE A 228 -11.25 25.92 -12.49
CA PHE A 228 -11.47 25.60 -11.08
C PHE A 228 -12.82 26.12 -10.61
N LYS A 229 -13.70 25.25 -10.11
CA LYS A 229 -14.97 25.65 -9.52
C LYS A 229 -14.78 26.00 -8.04
N ALA A 230 -14.31 27.22 -7.86
CA ALA A 230 -13.86 27.71 -6.57
C ALA A 230 -15.00 27.88 -5.54
N PRO A 231 -14.70 27.74 -4.24
CA PRO A 231 -15.62 28.05 -3.16
C PRO A 231 -15.97 29.55 -3.11
N ALA A 232 -17.10 29.87 -2.47
CA ALA A 232 -17.56 31.23 -2.30
C ALA A 232 -16.58 32.05 -1.43
N GLY A 233 -15.92 33.05 -2.04
CA GLY A 233 -14.94 33.91 -1.39
C GLY A 233 -13.50 33.75 -1.90
N PHE A 234 -13.23 32.79 -2.80
CA PHE A 234 -11.96 32.71 -3.52
C PHE A 234 -11.67 34.01 -4.27
N ASP A 235 -10.44 34.50 -4.16
CA ASP A 235 -9.94 35.78 -4.68
C ASP A 235 -8.85 35.62 -5.76
N GLY A 236 -8.55 34.37 -6.16
CA GLY A 236 -7.50 34.04 -7.11
C GLY A 236 -6.11 33.90 -6.49
N GLN A 237 -5.98 33.78 -5.17
CA GLN A 237 -4.70 33.55 -4.48
C GLN A 237 -4.57 32.11 -3.95
N GLY A 238 -3.31 31.70 -3.67
CA GLY A 238 -2.99 30.43 -3.01
C GLY A 238 -3.11 29.16 -3.86
N ALA A 239 -3.45 29.27 -5.15
CA ALA A 239 -3.52 28.13 -6.06
C ALA A 239 -2.12 27.77 -6.62
N VAL A 240 -1.75 26.49 -6.61
CA VAL A 240 -0.49 25.96 -7.14
C VAL A 240 -0.80 24.70 -7.94
N VAL A 241 -0.11 24.48 -9.07
CA VAL A 241 -0.13 23.21 -9.82
C VAL A 241 1.18 22.47 -9.62
N SER A 242 1.10 21.17 -9.36
CA SER A 242 2.27 20.34 -9.04
C SER A 242 2.96 19.81 -10.31
N ASN A 243 4.29 19.88 -10.33
CA ASN A 243 5.12 19.52 -11.49
C ASN A 243 5.74 18.11 -11.35
N ASP A 244 6.10 17.52 -12.48
CA ASP A 244 6.69 16.17 -12.61
C ASP A 244 8.22 16.20 -12.45
N HIS A 245 8.72 16.59 -11.27
CA HIS A 245 10.15 16.44 -10.93
C HIS A 245 10.41 16.34 -9.42
N SER A 246 11.54 15.74 -9.08
CA SER A 246 12.02 15.58 -7.71
C SER A 246 12.51 16.91 -7.11
N LEU A 247 12.45 17.10 -5.78
CA LEU A 247 12.99 18.33 -5.15
C LEU A 247 14.48 18.20 -4.85
N PHE A 248 14.89 17.05 -4.32
CA PHE A 248 16.28 16.67 -4.08
C PHE A 248 16.58 15.35 -4.79
N VAL A 249 17.69 15.30 -5.52
CA VAL A 249 18.23 14.05 -6.10
C VAL A 249 19.61 13.83 -5.50
N VAL A 250 19.84 12.69 -4.86
CA VAL A 250 21.05 12.38 -4.08
C VAL A 250 21.81 11.23 -4.75
N ASP A 251 22.83 11.54 -5.53
CA ASP A 251 23.56 10.62 -6.42
C ASP A 251 25.01 10.38 -5.91
N GLY A 252 25.27 9.16 -5.43
CA GLY A 252 26.59 8.72 -4.96
C GLY A 252 27.16 9.54 -3.78
N ALA A 253 26.30 10.30 -3.09
CA ALA A 253 26.66 11.17 -1.99
C ALA A 253 26.72 10.41 -0.65
N LYS A 254 27.43 10.97 0.33
CA LYS A 254 27.57 10.37 1.67
C LYS A 254 27.28 11.37 2.78
N ASP A 255 26.73 10.91 3.90
CA ASP A 255 26.51 11.70 5.12
C ASP A 255 25.68 13.00 4.91
N VAL A 256 24.86 13.06 3.85
CA VAL A 256 23.99 14.21 3.54
C VAL A 256 22.85 14.29 4.56
N SER A 257 22.35 15.50 4.84
CA SER A 257 21.17 15.69 5.69
C SER A 257 20.15 16.64 5.08
N ILE A 258 18.87 16.25 5.13
CA ILE A 258 17.71 17.08 4.73
C ILE A 258 16.76 17.09 5.92
N LYS A 259 16.59 18.24 6.58
CA LYS A 259 16.00 18.33 7.93
C LYS A 259 15.12 19.55 8.15
N GLY A 260 13.98 19.38 8.82
CA GLY A 260 13.14 20.51 9.25
C GLY A 260 12.46 21.28 8.10
N LEU A 261 12.30 20.67 6.92
CA LEU A 261 11.67 21.29 5.75
C LEU A 261 10.23 20.81 5.57
N THR A 262 9.38 21.66 5.01
CA THR A 262 8.13 21.25 4.37
C THR A 262 8.42 21.00 2.89
N LEU A 263 7.95 19.88 2.32
CA LEU A 263 8.25 19.39 0.98
C LEU A 263 6.93 19.08 0.26
N THR A 264 6.63 19.81 -0.81
CA THR A 264 5.27 19.85 -1.39
C THR A 264 5.24 20.06 -2.90
N ASP A 265 4.07 19.85 -3.49
CA ASP A 265 3.70 20.16 -4.86
C ASP A 265 4.56 19.46 -5.94
N THR A 266 4.96 18.21 -5.69
CA THR A 266 5.46 17.32 -6.75
C THR A 266 4.38 16.33 -7.15
N ALA A 267 4.34 15.98 -8.43
CA ALA A 267 3.46 14.94 -8.94
C ALA A 267 4.29 13.85 -9.63
N ALA A 268 3.60 12.81 -10.12
CA ALA A 268 4.17 11.85 -11.06
C ALA A 268 3.22 11.67 -12.25
N VAL A 269 3.77 11.63 -13.47
CA VAL A 269 3.01 11.37 -14.70
C VAL A 269 2.25 10.03 -14.67
N ALA A 270 1.18 9.96 -15.47
CA ALA A 270 0.32 8.78 -15.57
C ALA A 270 1.08 7.55 -16.10
N GLY A 271 0.86 6.41 -15.44
CA GLY A 271 1.76 5.26 -15.42
C GLY A 271 2.17 5.00 -13.96
N ASP A 272 3.21 4.22 -13.72
CA ASP A 272 3.74 4.07 -12.37
C ASP A 272 4.56 5.31 -11.93
N PRO A 273 4.51 5.69 -10.63
CA PRO A 273 5.07 6.93 -10.12
C PRO A 273 6.61 6.96 -10.18
N ALA A 274 7.15 7.71 -11.14
CA ALA A 274 8.58 7.83 -11.39
C ALA A 274 9.29 8.99 -10.64
N THR A 275 8.62 9.68 -9.71
CA THR A 275 9.12 10.94 -9.10
C THR A 275 8.82 11.00 -7.60
N ALA A 276 9.82 11.44 -6.82
CA ALA A 276 9.76 11.56 -5.37
C ALA A 276 10.21 12.94 -4.89
N ALA A 277 9.73 13.41 -3.75
CA ALA A 277 10.24 14.66 -3.16
C ALA A 277 11.74 14.55 -2.82
N ILE A 278 12.19 13.39 -2.36
CA ILE A 278 13.62 13.06 -2.24
C ILE A 278 13.89 11.72 -2.96
N GLU A 279 14.76 11.77 -3.96
CA GLU A 279 15.19 10.65 -4.78
C GLU A 279 16.67 10.34 -4.51
N VAL A 280 17.04 9.08 -4.37
CA VAL A 280 18.37 8.68 -3.85
C VAL A 280 18.94 7.48 -4.61
N HIS A 281 20.16 7.62 -5.13
CA HIS A 281 20.88 6.62 -5.91
C HIS A 281 22.28 6.37 -5.33
N ASP A 282 22.65 5.11 -5.11
CA ASP A 282 23.97 4.65 -4.62
C ASP A 282 24.53 5.42 -3.39
N ALA A 283 23.65 5.95 -2.54
CA ALA A 283 24.01 6.85 -1.44
C ALA A 283 24.04 6.14 -0.07
N THR A 284 24.89 6.64 0.84
CA THR A 284 25.09 6.01 2.16
C THR A 284 25.17 7.02 3.30
N GLY A 285 24.46 6.78 4.39
CA GLY A 285 24.46 7.66 5.57
C GLY A 285 23.60 8.94 5.40
N LEU A 286 22.75 9.00 4.37
CA LEU A 286 21.75 10.06 4.23
C LEU A 286 20.86 10.11 5.48
N THR A 287 20.58 11.31 5.99
CA THR A 287 19.60 11.52 7.07
C THR A 287 18.47 12.44 6.61
N VAL A 288 17.30 11.85 6.34
CA VAL A 288 16.04 12.58 6.11
C VAL A 288 15.28 12.61 7.44
N GLN A 289 15.27 13.76 8.12
CA GLN A 289 14.75 13.83 9.50
C GLN A 289 13.94 15.07 9.85
N SER A 290 12.77 14.86 10.48
CA SER A 290 11.89 15.93 10.94
C SER A 290 11.42 16.87 9.84
N ASN A 291 11.18 16.33 8.64
CA ASN A 291 10.53 17.03 7.54
C ASN A 291 9.02 16.74 7.53
N HIS A 292 8.27 17.56 6.81
CA HIS A 292 6.88 17.32 6.47
C HIS A 292 6.76 17.15 4.95
N PHE A 293 6.27 16.01 4.50
CA PHE A 293 5.94 15.73 3.10
C PHE A 293 4.42 15.85 2.93
N VAL A 294 3.96 16.68 2.01
CA VAL A 294 2.52 16.86 1.76
C VAL A 294 2.25 17.16 0.29
N ASN A 295 1.22 16.57 -0.32
CA ASN A 295 0.94 16.73 -1.76
C ASN A 295 2.16 16.39 -2.65
N VAL A 296 2.73 15.18 -2.50
CA VAL A 296 3.91 14.73 -3.28
C VAL A 296 3.70 13.36 -3.94
N GLY A 297 4.39 13.12 -5.06
CA GLY A 297 4.35 11.87 -5.83
C GLY A 297 4.68 10.62 -5.00
N ILE A 298 5.96 10.49 -4.66
CA ILE A 298 6.49 9.63 -3.59
C ILE A 298 7.15 10.56 -2.56
N GLY A 299 7.15 10.18 -1.28
CA GLY A 299 7.86 10.96 -0.25
C GLY A 299 9.38 10.83 -0.39
N VAL A 300 9.92 9.64 -0.11
CA VAL A 300 11.34 9.30 -0.29
C VAL A 300 11.48 7.99 -1.05
N VAL A 301 12.36 7.93 -2.05
CA VAL A 301 12.75 6.67 -2.72
C VAL A 301 14.25 6.44 -2.67
N LEU A 302 14.66 5.21 -2.33
CA LEU A 302 16.05 4.75 -2.40
C LEU A 302 16.22 3.75 -3.55
N HIS A 303 17.32 3.88 -4.32
CA HIS A 303 17.66 3.06 -5.48
C HIS A 303 19.13 2.58 -5.45
N GLY A 304 19.41 1.50 -6.18
CA GLY A 304 20.76 0.96 -6.36
C GLY A 304 21.34 0.44 -5.05
N ASP A 305 22.66 0.58 -4.88
CA ASP A 305 23.39 0.13 -3.68
C ASP A 305 23.13 1.01 -2.43
N SER A 306 22.04 1.81 -2.43
CA SER A 306 21.72 2.75 -1.35
C SER A 306 21.47 2.03 -0.02
N SER A 307 22.35 2.32 0.95
CA SER A 307 22.47 1.53 2.17
C SER A 307 22.93 2.32 3.39
N GLY A 308 22.45 1.93 4.57
CA GLY A 308 22.76 2.61 5.84
C GLY A 308 22.17 4.03 5.94
N ASN A 309 21.08 4.31 5.24
CA ASN A 309 20.40 5.60 5.28
C ASN A 309 19.30 5.63 6.37
N LEU A 310 19.05 6.80 6.95
CA LEU A 310 18.09 7.02 8.03
C LEU A 310 16.96 7.95 7.56
N ILE A 311 15.74 7.43 7.50
CA ILE A 311 14.51 8.19 7.24
C ILE A 311 13.69 8.16 8.52
N SER A 312 13.69 9.25 9.30
CA SER A 312 13.09 9.21 10.64
C SER A 312 12.44 10.50 11.14
N ASN A 313 11.46 10.37 12.03
CA ASN A 313 10.78 11.52 12.66
C ASN A 313 10.08 12.45 11.64
N ASN A 314 9.80 11.99 10.42
CA ASN A 314 9.11 12.79 9.39
C ASN A 314 7.59 12.55 9.45
N ASN A 315 6.83 13.53 8.97
CA ASN A 315 5.40 13.40 8.73
C ASN A 315 5.12 13.32 7.22
N PHE A 316 4.18 12.46 6.81
CA PHE A 316 3.75 12.29 5.43
C PHE A 316 2.22 12.33 5.35
N GLU A 317 1.66 13.27 4.58
CA GLU A 317 0.21 13.47 4.38
C GLU A 317 -0.12 13.59 2.88
N HIS A 318 -1.25 13.05 2.42
CA HIS A 318 -1.72 13.16 1.02
C HIS A 318 -0.63 12.84 -0.01
N ILE A 319 -0.06 11.64 0.11
CA ILE A 319 0.99 11.13 -0.79
C ILE A 319 0.31 10.34 -1.91
N TRP A 320 0.69 10.61 -3.16
CA TRP A 320 0.09 9.96 -4.32
C TRP A 320 0.38 8.46 -4.38
N SER A 321 1.58 8.06 -3.97
CA SER A 321 2.05 6.68 -3.84
C SER A 321 2.59 6.42 -2.43
N SER A 322 3.55 5.53 -2.28
CA SER A 322 4.27 5.25 -1.04
C SER A 322 4.88 6.52 -0.43
N ALA A 323 4.77 6.64 0.89
CA ALA A 323 5.52 7.64 1.64
C ALA A 323 7.03 7.35 1.58
N ILE A 324 7.41 6.08 1.66
CA ILE A 324 8.80 5.62 1.58
C ILE A 324 8.86 4.37 0.68
N ALA A 325 9.76 4.36 -0.30
CA ALA A 325 9.99 3.23 -1.18
C ALA A 325 11.47 2.79 -1.19
N LEU A 326 11.71 1.49 -1.06
CA LEU A 326 13.03 0.85 -1.14
C LEU A 326 13.06 -0.04 -2.39
N ALA A 327 13.71 0.45 -3.45
CA ALA A 327 13.78 -0.24 -4.74
C ALA A 327 14.82 -1.38 -4.76
N PRO A 328 14.84 -2.24 -5.80
CA PRO A 328 15.70 -3.42 -5.86
C PRO A 328 17.18 -3.15 -5.63
N GLY A 329 17.82 -4.01 -4.83
CA GLY A 329 19.24 -3.94 -4.48
C GLY A 329 19.58 -3.07 -3.26
N THR A 330 18.65 -2.23 -2.80
CA THR A 330 18.83 -1.45 -1.57
C THR A 330 18.92 -2.35 -0.34
N SER A 331 19.68 -1.95 0.68
CA SER A 331 19.80 -2.77 1.89
C SER A 331 20.26 -2.02 3.15
N GLY A 332 19.89 -2.54 4.33
CA GLY A 332 20.39 -2.03 5.60
C GLY A 332 20.00 -0.60 5.93
N ASN A 333 18.85 -0.12 5.43
CA ASN A 333 18.32 1.21 5.71
C ASN A 333 17.43 1.20 6.97
N HIS A 334 17.31 2.34 7.64
CA HIS A 334 16.57 2.50 8.89
C HIS A 334 15.42 3.50 8.73
N ILE A 335 14.18 3.00 8.75
CA ILE A 335 12.95 3.77 8.59
C ILE A 335 12.25 3.79 9.95
N SER A 336 12.33 4.89 10.69
CA SER A 336 11.97 4.90 12.12
C SER A 336 11.23 6.13 12.62
N ASN A 337 10.22 5.93 13.47
CA ASN A 337 9.50 7.01 14.17
C ASN A 337 8.81 8.02 13.22
N ASN A 338 8.42 7.61 12.00
CA ASN A 338 7.69 8.46 11.06
C ASN A 338 6.17 8.33 11.26
N ALA A 339 5.43 9.40 11.00
CA ALA A 339 3.97 9.38 10.92
C ALA A 339 3.55 9.47 9.44
N ILE A 340 2.70 8.57 9.00
CA ILE A 340 2.17 8.50 7.64
C ILE A 340 0.65 8.41 7.72
N ASP A 341 -0.04 9.36 7.09
CA ASP A 341 -1.50 9.40 6.99
C ASP A 341 -1.90 9.66 5.53
N HIS A 342 -2.90 8.95 5.01
CA HIS A 342 -3.38 9.13 3.63
C HIS A 342 -2.25 9.08 2.57
N SER A 343 -1.48 7.99 2.55
CA SER A 343 -0.60 7.68 1.41
C SER A 343 -1.34 6.87 0.33
N ASN A 344 -0.71 6.73 -0.84
CA ASN A 344 -1.19 5.93 -1.97
C ASN A 344 -2.53 6.40 -2.57
N GLU A 345 -2.89 7.67 -2.41
CA GLU A 345 -4.19 8.22 -2.85
C GLU A 345 -4.43 8.16 -4.36
N ALA A 346 -3.36 8.16 -5.17
CA ALA A 346 -3.41 8.10 -6.63
C ALA A 346 -2.94 6.75 -7.20
N PHE A 347 -2.13 5.99 -6.44
CA PHE A 347 -1.51 4.73 -6.83
C PHE A 347 -1.62 3.71 -5.69
N VAL A 348 -2.77 3.03 -5.63
CA VAL A 348 -3.18 2.16 -4.51
C VAL A 348 -2.45 0.81 -4.46
N GLN A 349 -1.69 0.45 -5.49
CA GLN A 349 -1.15 -0.91 -5.64
C GLN A 349 0.03 -1.22 -4.71
N PHE A 350 0.73 -0.20 -4.20
CA PHE A 350 1.90 -0.30 -3.33
C PHE A 350 1.55 -0.12 -1.84
N GLY A 351 2.48 -0.40 -0.94
CA GLY A 351 2.36 -0.04 0.48
C GLY A 351 2.83 1.38 0.80
N SER A 352 2.52 1.85 2.00
CA SER A 352 3.00 3.15 2.51
C SER A 352 4.51 3.17 2.75
N ILE A 353 5.04 2.09 3.29
CA ILE A 353 6.46 1.74 3.30
C ILE A 353 6.60 0.50 2.42
N ASP A 354 7.10 0.68 1.20
CA ASP A 354 7.17 -0.37 0.18
C ASP A 354 8.62 -0.84 -0.03
N MET A 355 8.83 -2.15 -0.07
CA MET A 355 10.13 -2.79 -0.25
C MET A 355 10.07 -3.76 -1.44
N GLN A 356 10.80 -3.43 -2.51
CA GLN A 356 10.91 -4.25 -3.71
C GLN A 356 12.32 -4.83 -3.75
N GLU A 357 12.47 -6.16 -3.61
CA GLU A 357 13.77 -6.86 -3.70
C GLU A 357 14.89 -6.19 -2.86
N SER A 358 14.57 -5.92 -1.59
CA SER A 358 15.38 -5.14 -0.64
C SER A 358 15.58 -5.92 0.67
N ALA A 359 16.75 -5.78 1.30
CA ALA A 359 17.17 -6.69 2.38
C ALA A 359 17.78 -6.02 3.62
N HIS A 360 17.66 -6.68 4.78
CA HIS A 360 18.28 -6.30 6.06
C HIS A 360 17.95 -4.90 6.58
N ASN A 361 16.85 -4.31 6.11
CA ASN A 361 16.34 -3.03 6.58
C ASN A 361 15.70 -3.16 7.98
N GLN A 362 15.65 -2.04 8.71
CA GLN A 362 14.99 -1.94 10.01
C GLN A 362 13.84 -0.93 9.87
N ILE A 363 12.61 -1.39 10.08
CA ILE A 363 11.38 -0.61 9.94
C ILE A 363 10.69 -0.58 11.32
N ASP A 364 10.82 0.52 12.07
CA ASP A 364 10.36 0.55 13.47
C ASP A 364 9.66 1.82 13.97
N HIS A 365 8.78 1.69 14.96
CA HIS A 365 8.06 2.81 15.59
C HIS A 365 7.34 3.74 14.59
N ASN A 366 6.99 3.29 13.38
CA ASN A 366 6.24 4.12 12.43
C ASN A 366 4.74 4.02 12.74
N THR A 367 4.01 5.14 12.66
CA THR A 367 2.54 5.14 12.65
C THR A 367 2.06 5.26 11.21
N ILE A 368 1.14 4.38 10.79
CA ILE A 368 0.56 4.38 9.44
C ILE A 368 -0.97 4.35 9.57
N THR A 369 -1.67 5.35 9.01
CA THR A 369 -3.13 5.49 9.11
C THR A 369 -3.82 5.80 7.79
N ASN A 370 -5.04 5.26 7.63
CA ASN A 370 -5.97 5.60 6.55
C ASN A 370 -5.44 5.33 5.13
N VAL A 371 -4.96 4.10 4.89
CA VAL A 371 -4.26 3.73 3.63
C VAL A 371 -5.05 2.70 2.81
N PRO A 372 -5.01 2.79 1.45
CA PRO A 372 -5.92 2.03 0.59
C PRO A 372 -5.60 0.54 0.52
N ARG A 373 -4.31 0.17 0.65
CA ARG A 373 -3.78 -1.20 0.56
C ARG A 373 -2.84 -1.50 1.73
N PHE A 374 -1.58 -1.90 1.49
CA PHE A 374 -0.66 -2.33 2.53
C PHE A 374 -0.17 -1.15 3.38
N GLY A 375 0.07 -1.35 4.67
CA GLY A 375 0.83 -0.38 5.48
C GLY A 375 2.32 -0.53 5.22
N ILE A 376 2.83 -1.76 5.39
CA ILE A 376 4.21 -2.15 5.07
C ILE A 376 4.15 -3.33 4.11
N SER A 377 4.87 -3.25 2.98
CA SER A 377 4.94 -4.32 1.98
C SER A 377 6.38 -4.72 1.66
N GLU A 378 6.60 -6.02 1.48
CA GLU A 378 7.77 -6.59 0.80
C GLU A 378 7.31 -7.43 -0.39
N VAL A 379 7.98 -7.26 -1.54
CA VAL A 379 7.66 -7.95 -2.78
C VAL A 379 8.94 -8.39 -3.48
N ASN A 380 9.08 -9.71 -3.69
CA ASN A 380 10.26 -10.31 -4.29
C ASN A 380 9.86 -11.17 -5.50
N TYR A 381 10.45 -10.89 -6.67
CA TYR A 381 10.26 -11.67 -7.91
C TYR A 381 11.55 -12.34 -8.40
N ASP A 382 12.72 -11.71 -8.20
CA ASP A 382 14.00 -12.14 -8.74
C ASP A 382 14.85 -12.93 -7.73
N PRO A 383 14.91 -14.28 -7.80
CA PRO A 383 15.81 -15.09 -6.98
C PRO A 383 17.31 -14.90 -7.30
N GLY A 384 17.65 -13.98 -8.21
CA GLY A 384 19.01 -13.47 -8.40
C GLY A 384 19.39 -12.32 -7.46
N GLN A 385 18.42 -11.67 -6.82
CA GLN A 385 18.62 -10.58 -5.86
C GLN A 385 18.65 -11.12 -4.42
N VAL A 386 19.17 -10.31 -3.49
CA VAL A 386 19.09 -10.60 -2.05
C VAL A 386 17.94 -9.78 -1.47
N SER A 387 16.96 -10.49 -0.93
CA SER A 387 15.68 -9.98 -0.43
C SER A 387 15.44 -10.43 1.02
N GLY A 388 14.56 -9.72 1.74
CA GLY A 388 14.10 -10.11 3.06
C GLY A 388 15.17 -10.04 4.16
N GLY A 389 14.90 -10.75 5.25
CA GLY A 389 15.72 -10.69 6.46
C GLY A 389 15.72 -9.28 7.06
N ASN A 390 14.64 -8.54 6.83
CA ASN A 390 14.29 -7.26 7.40
C ASN A 390 13.75 -7.46 8.83
N VAL A 391 13.69 -6.36 9.59
CA VAL A 391 13.10 -6.33 10.94
C VAL A 391 12.00 -5.28 10.97
N ILE A 392 10.76 -5.74 11.08
CA ILE A 392 9.56 -4.92 11.10
C ILE A 392 9.00 -4.96 12.52
N GLU A 393 9.31 -3.95 13.34
CA GLU A 393 8.99 -3.99 14.78
C GLU A 393 8.45 -2.70 15.42
N TYR A 394 7.55 -2.85 16.39
CA TYR A 394 6.91 -1.71 17.09
C TYR A 394 6.19 -0.70 16.17
N ASN A 395 5.79 -1.07 14.95
CA ASN A 395 4.98 -0.19 14.10
C ASN A 395 3.51 -0.20 14.56
N ASP A 396 2.78 0.87 14.29
CA ASP A 396 1.38 1.08 14.68
C ASP A 396 0.53 1.40 13.45
N ILE A 397 -0.14 0.39 12.91
CA ILE A 397 -0.84 0.43 11.62
C ILE A 397 -2.35 0.35 11.88
N ARG A 398 -3.10 1.38 11.46
CA ARG A 398 -4.57 1.39 11.58
C ARG A 398 -5.26 1.79 10.29
N HIS A 399 -6.46 1.26 10.07
CA HIS A 399 -7.29 1.63 8.91
C HIS A 399 -6.49 1.47 7.60
N SER A 400 -5.88 0.30 7.42
CA SER A 400 -5.21 -0.11 6.18
C SER A 400 -6.16 -0.96 5.32
N GLY A 401 -5.83 -1.25 4.07
CA GLY A 401 -6.66 -2.04 3.17
C GLY A 401 -8.03 -1.41 2.85
N GLN A 402 -8.20 -0.10 3.02
CA GLN A 402 -9.51 0.54 3.01
C GLN A 402 -10.16 0.61 1.62
N GLN A 403 -9.40 0.36 0.54
CA GLN A 403 -9.90 0.47 -0.84
C GLN A 403 -9.71 -0.79 -1.70
N THR A 404 -8.82 -1.71 -1.31
CA THR A 404 -8.46 -2.92 -2.08
C THR A 404 -8.68 -4.21 -1.29
N PRO A 405 -9.05 -5.34 -1.92
CA PRO A 405 -8.98 -6.65 -1.31
C PRO A 405 -7.55 -7.22 -1.36
N ASP A 406 -7.38 -8.40 -0.75
CA ASP A 406 -6.17 -9.24 -0.83
C ASP A 406 -4.96 -8.48 -0.26
N VAL A 407 -5.07 -8.20 1.05
CA VAL A 407 -4.25 -7.20 1.74
C VAL A 407 -3.76 -7.69 3.11
N GLY A 408 -2.48 -7.48 3.39
CA GLY A 408 -1.90 -7.47 4.74
C GLY A 408 -1.71 -6.04 5.23
N ALA A 409 -1.93 -5.75 6.51
CA ALA A 409 -1.42 -4.49 7.08
C ALA A 409 0.12 -4.49 7.06
N ILE A 410 0.70 -5.65 7.37
CA ILE A 410 2.05 -6.07 6.93
C ILE A 410 1.87 -7.18 5.89
N TYR A 411 2.47 -7.02 4.71
CA TYR A 411 2.38 -7.96 3.59
C TYR A 411 3.76 -8.34 3.09
N LEU A 412 4.09 -9.64 3.01
CA LEU A 412 5.32 -10.13 2.38
C LEU A 412 4.94 -11.07 1.22
N PHE A 413 5.64 -10.98 0.09
CA PHE A 413 5.43 -11.82 -1.08
C PHE A 413 6.76 -12.31 -1.67
N SER A 414 6.86 -13.61 -1.99
CA SER A 414 8.10 -14.22 -2.47
C SER A 414 7.96 -15.08 -3.74
N GLN A 415 6.80 -15.09 -4.40
CA GLN A 415 6.46 -15.86 -5.61
C GLN A 415 7.04 -17.30 -5.70
N GLN A 416 8.27 -17.43 -6.20
CA GLN A 416 9.03 -18.68 -6.35
C GLN A 416 10.53 -18.47 -6.02
N ASP A 417 10.83 -17.54 -5.12
CA ASP A 417 12.17 -17.25 -4.60
C ASP A 417 12.42 -17.97 -3.26
N PRO A 418 13.05 -19.17 -3.25
CA PRO A 418 13.50 -19.83 -2.02
C PRO A 418 14.84 -19.26 -1.48
N GLY A 419 15.40 -18.22 -2.11
CA GLY A 419 16.57 -17.48 -1.68
C GLY A 419 16.23 -16.30 -0.76
N ALA A 420 14.99 -15.79 -0.82
CA ALA A 420 14.46 -14.77 0.07
C ALA A 420 14.69 -15.12 1.55
N LEU A 421 15.21 -14.15 2.31
CA LEU A 421 15.61 -14.36 3.69
C LEU A 421 14.41 -14.20 4.63
N GLY A 422 14.35 -15.05 5.66
CA GLY A 422 13.26 -15.04 6.64
C GLY A 422 13.22 -13.78 7.49
N ASP A 423 12.10 -13.07 7.42
CA ASP A 423 11.86 -11.78 8.06
C ASP A 423 11.55 -11.88 9.57
N THR A 424 11.70 -10.77 10.31
CA THR A 424 11.29 -10.69 11.72
C THR A 424 10.20 -9.63 11.92
N ILE A 425 8.96 -10.09 12.06
CA ILE A 425 7.77 -9.24 12.27
C ILE A 425 7.34 -9.36 13.74
N ARG A 426 7.63 -8.33 14.56
CA ARG A 426 7.37 -8.43 16.00
C ARG A 426 6.89 -7.18 16.71
N TYR A 427 6.11 -7.36 17.78
CA TYR A 427 5.62 -6.27 18.64
C TYR A 427 4.85 -5.14 17.93
N ASN A 428 4.38 -5.37 16.70
CA ASN A 428 3.58 -4.39 15.96
C ASN A 428 2.15 -4.35 16.52
N HIS A 429 1.51 -3.18 16.40
CA HIS A 429 0.12 -2.92 16.78
C HIS A 429 -0.67 -2.72 15.48
N ILE A 430 -1.63 -3.61 15.20
CA ILE A 430 -2.41 -3.62 13.96
C ILE A 430 -3.90 -3.61 14.32
N VAL A 431 -4.65 -2.63 13.81
CA VAL A 431 -6.10 -2.49 14.07
C VAL A 431 -6.86 -2.10 12.80
N ASP A 432 -7.99 -2.74 12.52
CA ASP A 432 -8.86 -2.40 11.39
C ASP A 432 -8.14 -2.49 10.03
N THR A 433 -7.90 -3.73 9.59
CA THR A 433 -7.43 -4.00 8.22
C THR A 433 -8.65 -4.32 7.36
N GLY A 434 -8.92 -3.49 6.36
CA GLY A 434 -10.14 -3.50 5.55
C GLY A 434 -10.27 -4.73 4.65
N GLY A 435 -9.72 -4.68 3.43
CA GLY A 435 -9.82 -5.74 2.42
C GLY A 435 -10.95 -5.53 1.40
N LEU A 436 -11.34 -4.28 1.13
CA LEU A 436 -12.56 -3.91 0.43
C LEU A 436 -12.77 -4.62 -0.91
N ASN A 437 -13.71 -5.58 -0.94
CA ASN A 437 -13.88 -6.49 -2.07
C ASN A 437 -15.05 -6.09 -3.01
N THR A 438 -14.99 -6.51 -4.28
CA THR A 438 -15.94 -6.16 -5.33
C THR A 438 -16.49 -7.38 -6.09
N HIS A 439 -17.72 -7.25 -6.58
CA HIS A 439 -18.38 -8.19 -7.49
C HIS A 439 -18.95 -7.45 -8.69
N ALA A 440 -19.48 -8.18 -9.67
CA ALA A 440 -20.16 -7.62 -10.83
C ALA A 440 -21.23 -6.58 -10.43
N GLY A 441 -20.95 -5.28 -10.65
CA GLY A 441 -21.85 -4.18 -10.30
C GLY A 441 -22.02 -3.82 -8.82
N GLY A 442 -21.07 -4.16 -7.92
CA GLY A 442 -21.18 -3.77 -6.51
C GLY A 442 -20.02 -4.18 -5.61
N PHE A 443 -20.06 -3.71 -4.35
CA PHE A 443 -19.14 -4.15 -3.28
C PHE A 443 -19.68 -5.41 -2.60
N VAL A 444 -18.80 -6.33 -2.19
CA VAL A 444 -19.23 -7.52 -1.46
C VAL A 444 -19.46 -7.17 0.01
N ALA A 445 -20.65 -7.44 0.53
CA ALA A 445 -20.99 -7.08 1.90
C ALA A 445 -20.36 -8.07 2.92
N GLY A 446 -19.30 -7.64 3.61
CA GLY A 446 -18.68 -8.40 4.70
C GLY A 446 -17.90 -9.64 4.26
N ASN A 447 -17.41 -9.66 3.01
CA ASN A 447 -16.51 -10.68 2.47
C ASN A 447 -15.23 -10.00 1.95
N ASP A 448 -14.70 -9.14 2.82
CA ASP A 448 -13.49 -8.36 2.59
C ASP A 448 -12.27 -9.25 2.90
N MET A 449 -11.27 -9.24 2.03
CA MET A 449 -10.15 -10.18 2.06
C MET A 449 -8.92 -9.52 2.70
N SER A 450 -8.83 -9.53 4.02
CA SER A 450 -7.75 -8.87 4.78
C SER A 450 -7.20 -9.69 5.93
N SER A 451 -5.88 -9.62 6.10
CA SER A 451 -5.20 -10.15 7.28
C SER A 451 -4.32 -9.10 7.94
N GLY A 452 -4.05 -9.22 9.24
CA GLY A 452 -3.15 -8.28 9.91
C GLY A 452 -1.73 -8.43 9.40
N ILE A 453 -1.25 -9.67 9.40
CA ILE A 453 0.04 -10.07 8.82
C ILE A 453 -0.25 -11.12 7.74
N TYR A 454 0.21 -10.88 6.50
CA TYR A 454 -0.01 -11.76 5.36
C TYR A 454 1.33 -12.09 4.70
N LEU A 455 1.74 -13.35 4.77
CA LEU A 455 2.84 -13.91 4.00
C LEU A 455 2.23 -14.61 2.77
N ASP A 456 2.15 -13.89 1.66
CA ASP A 456 1.64 -14.41 0.39
C ASP A 456 2.70 -15.24 -0.35
N ASN A 457 2.20 -16.19 -1.17
CA ASN A 457 2.92 -17.01 -2.14
C ASN A 457 4.39 -17.30 -1.78
N LEU A 458 4.56 -18.33 -0.95
CA LEU A 458 5.82 -18.96 -0.56
C LEU A 458 6.75 -18.12 0.34
N ALA A 459 6.33 -16.95 0.83
CA ALA A 459 7.07 -16.22 1.87
C ALA A 459 7.32 -17.11 3.12
N SER A 460 8.60 -17.30 3.46
CA SER A 460 9.06 -18.44 4.27
C SER A 460 10.18 -18.09 5.27
N ASN A 461 10.37 -18.97 6.25
CA ASN A 461 11.41 -18.88 7.30
C ASN A 461 11.28 -17.66 8.25
N ALA A 462 10.15 -16.95 8.23
CA ALA A 462 9.92 -15.75 9.01
C ALA A 462 9.64 -16.05 10.50
N GLN A 463 9.89 -15.07 11.36
CA GLN A 463 9.53 -15.07 12.78
C GLN A 463 8.46 -14.00 13.03
N ILE A 464 7.29 -14.42 13.48
CA ILE A 464 6.11 -13.59 13.66
C ILE A 464 5.68 -13.68 15.12
N TYR A 465 6.06 -12.70 15.96
CA TYR A 465 5.82 -12.81 17.41
C TYR A 465 5.54 -11.53 18.21
N GLY A 466 4.77 -11.68 19.28
CA GLY A 466 4.43 -10.58 20.20
C GLY A 466 3.60 -9.47 19.58
N ASN A 467 3.09 -9.65 18.36
CA ASN A 467 2.25 -8.67 17.68
C ASN A 467 0.84 -8.66 18.28
N PHE A 468 0.18 -7.49 18.25
CA PHE A 468 -1.25 -7.36 18.50
C PHE A 468 -1.98 -7.12 17.18
N VAL A 469 -2.99 -7.93 16.88
CA VAL A 469 -3.83 -7.78 15.69
C VAL A 469 -5.29 -7.80 16.10
N GLN A 470 -6.03 -6.76 15.70
CA GLN A 470 -7.47 -6.65 15.97
C GLN A 470 -8.28 -6.19 14.76
N GLY A 471 -9.43 -6.83 14.53
CA GLY A 471 -10.42 -6.35 13.56
C GLY A 471 -9.96 -6.49 12.11
N THR A 472 -9.74 -7.73 11.67
CA THR A 472 -9.55 -8.05 10.24
C THR A 472 -10.74 -8.84 9.71
N ALA A 473 -10.98 -8.79 8.39
CA ALA A 473 -12.13 -9.43 7.77
C ALA A 473 -11.88 -10.89 7.34
N PHE A 474 -10.61 -11.32 7.21
CA PHE A 474 -10.26 -12.73 6.99
C PHE A 474 -9.51 -13.32 8.19
N SER A 475 -8.27 -12.92 8.48
CA SER A 475 -7.49 -13.55 9.56
C SER A 475 -6.59 -12.61 10.37
N GLY A 476 -6.21 -12.99 11.60
CA GLY A 476 -5.16 -12.27 12.31
C GLY A 476 -3.80 -12.40 11.59
N ILE A 477 -3.45 -13.63 11.22
CA ILE A 477 -2.23 -13.97 10.45
C ILE A 477 -2.58 -14.97 9.34
N LEU A 478 -2.12 -14.71 8.11
CA LEU A 478 -2.24 -15.60 6.95
C LEU A 478 -0.86 -15.99 6.42
N ILE A 479 -0.63 -17.28 6.23
CA ILE A 479 0.50 -17.86 5.48
C ILE A 479 -0.07 -18.56 4.24
N HIS A 480 0.36 -18.17 3.04
CA HIS A 480 -0.08 -18.77 1.78
C HIS A 480 1.10 -19.46 1.07
N GLY A 481 1.10 -20.79 1.10
CA GLY A 481 2.18 -21.65 0.58
C GLY A 481 3.52 -21.61 1.33
N GLY A 482 3.75 -20.60 2.19
CA GLY A 482 4.97 -20.41 2.99
C GLY A 482 5.29 -21.56 3.94
N SER A 483 6.59 -21.78 4.19
CA SER A 483 7.12 -22.88 5.01
C SER A 483 8.19 -22.40 6.03
N ASN A 484 8.45 -23.23 7.04
CA ASN A 484 9.40 -22.96 8.14
C ASN A 484 9.14 -21.67 8.96
N ASN A 485 7.93 -21.10 8.88
CA ASN A 485 7.57 -19.88 9.60
C ASN A 485 7.31 -20.19 11.10
N GLN A 486 7.71 -19.28 11.99
CA GLN A 486 7.58 -19.41 13.44
C GLN A 486 6.56 -18.37 13.93
N ILE A 487 5.43 -18.81 14.48
CA ILE A 487 4.26 -17.98 14.77
C ILE A 487 3.89 -18.14 16.25
N HIS A 488 4.33 -17.21 17.11
CA HIS A 488 4.18 -17.37 18.56
C HIS A 488 3.99 -16.06 19.33
N ASP A 489 3.48 -16.13 20.57
CA ASP A 489 3.24 -14.96 21.44
C ASP A 489 2.33 -13.85 20.86
N ASN A 490 1.67 -14.07 19.72
CA ASN A 490 0.79 -13.06 19.12
C ASN A 490 -0.56 -13.00 19.84
N THR A 491 -1.10 -11.80 20.00
CA THR A 491 -2.43 -11.56 20.58
C THR A 491 -3.39 -11.15 19.46
N LEU A 492 -4.31 -12.05 19.11
CA LEU A 492 -5.15 -11.98 17.92
C LEU A 492 -6.62 -11.91 18.35
N LEU A 493 -7.22 -10.71 18.34
CA LEU A 493 -8.57 -10.45 18.84
C LEU A 493 -9.53 -10.01 17.73
N ASP A 494 -10.82 -10.32 17.85
CA ASP A 494 -11.89 -9.81 16.97
C ASP A 494 -11.63 -9.91 15.45
N ASN A 495 -10.86 -10.92 15.01
CA ASN A 495 -10.61 -11.22 13.61
C ASN A 495 -11.72 -12.13 13.09
N ALA A 496 -12.32 -11.78 11.95
CA ALA A 496 -13.68 -12.21 11.63
C ALA A 496 -13.81 -13.71 11.30
N LYS A 497 -12.95 -14.26 10.43
CA LYS A 497 -13.03 -15.67 10.02
C LYS A 497 -12.00 -16.56 10.71
N TYR A 498 -10.77 -16.11 10.95
CA TYR A 498 -9.73 -16.93 11.57
C TYR A 498 -8.84 -16.14 12.54
N GLY A 499 -8.30 -16.80 13.54
CA GLY A 499 -7.13 -16.28 14.25
C GLY A 499 -5.88 -16.38 13.39
N ILE A 500 -5.56 -17.59 12.95
CA ILE A 500 -4.42 -17.91 12.09
C ILE A 500 -4.92 -18.80 10.93
N ALA A 501 -4.44 -18.54 9.72
CA ALA A 501 -4.70 -19.37 8.54
C ALA A 501 -3.37 -19.76 7.87
N THR A 502 -3.20 -21.04 7.51
CA THR A 502 -2.08 -21.50 6.68
C THR A 502 -2.61 -22.30 5.48
N ILE A 503 -2.67 -21.67 4.30
CA ILE A 503 -3.39 -22.16 3.12
C ILE A 503 -2.39 -22.60 2.05
N GLY A 504 -2.55 -23.81 1.49
CA GLY A 504 -1.67 -24.37 0.47
C GLY A 504 -1.74 -23.64 -0.89
N VAL A 505 -0.63 -23.66 -1.63
CA VAL A 505 -0.54 -23.18 -3.02
C VAL A 505 -0.35 -24.38 -3.94
N ASP A 506 -1.08 -24.42 -5.06
CA ASP A 506 -1.10 -25.57 -5.97
C ASP A 506 0.31 -25.96 -6.46
N GLY A 507 0.70 -27.20 -6.16
CA GLY A 507 2.03 -27.74 -6.49
C GLY A 507 3.11 -27.57 -5.41
N TYR A 508 2.85 -26.82 -4.35
CA TYR A 508 3.78 -26.55 -3.25
C TYR A 508 3.29 -27.16 -1.93
N THR A 509 4.22 -27.72 -1.14
CA THR A 509 3.88 -28.38 0.13
C THR A 509 4.24 -27.48 1.31
N ILE A 510 3.24 -27.09 2.10
CA ILE A 510 3.47 -26.43 3.40
C ILE A 510 4.07 -27.43 4.40
N SER A 511 5.16 -27.01 5.03
CA SER A 511 5.84 -27.77 6.08
C SER A 511 6.65 -26.87 7.00
N GLY A 512 6.97 -27.35 8.21
CA GLY A 512 7.84 -26.65 9.16
C GLY A 512 7.25 -25.39 9.81
N ASN A 513 6.00 -25.02 9.50
CA ASN A 513 5.34 -23.89 10.16
C ASN A 513 4.97 -24.29 11.60
N GLU A 514 5.52 -23.58 12.57
CA GLU A 514 5.37 -23.84 14.01
C GLU A 514 4.50 -22.74 14.63
N THR A 515 3.37 -23.11 15.23
CA THR A 515 2.32 -22.19 15.68
C THR A 515 1.99 -22.46 17.14
N HIS A 516 2.65 -21.74 18.05
CA HIS A 516 2.57 -22.04 19.48
C HIS A 516 2.41 -20.80 20.36
N GLN A 517 1.82 -20.97 21.55
CA GLN A 517 1.73 -19.90 22.55
C GLN A 517 1.10 -18.59 22.03
N ASN A 518 0.20 -18.66 21.05
CA ASN A 518 -0.58 -17.51 20.61
C ASN A 518 -1.83 -17.36 21.49
N PHE A 519 -2.26 -16.11 21.74
CA PHE A 519 -3.50 -15.79 22.43
C PHE A 519 -4.57 -15.40 21.40
N ILE A 520 -5.48 -16.33 21.10
CA ILE A 520 -6.37 -16.24 19.94
C ILE A 520 -7.83 -16.15 20.39
N GLN A 521 -8.55 -15.10 20.00
CA GLN A 521 -10.00 -15.04 20.18
C GLN A 521 -10.70 -16.06 19.29
N VAL A 522 -11.61 -16.84 19.85
CA VAL A 522 -12.41 -17.83 19.11
C VAL A 522 -13.37 -17.12 18.15
N SER A 523 -13.39 -17.57 16.89
CA SER A 523 -14.20 -17.01 15.81
C SER A 523 -15.69 -16.95 16.17
N GLY A 524 -16.31 -15.77 15.97
CA GLY A 524 -17.65 -15.47 16.49
C GLY A 524 -18.81 -16.05 15.70
N ASP A 525 -18.59 -16.39 14.43
CA ASP A 525 -19.54 -17.02 13.50
C ASP A 525 -19.61 -18.56 13.65
N GLY A 526 -18.59 -19.16 14.28
CA GLY A 526 -18.42 -20.61 14.41
C GLY A 526 -17.58 -21.25 13.30
N SER A 527 -16.77 -20.47 12.58
CA SER A 527 -15.71 -20.96 11.71
C SER A 527 -14.57 -21.65 12.49
N ASN A 528 -13.58 -22.12 11.74
CA ASN A 528 -12.30 -22.58 12.27
C ASN A 528 -11.55 -21.42 12.98
N THR A 529 -10.86 -21.69 14.09
CA THR A 529 -10.07 -20.66 14.81
C THR A 529 -8.59 -20.69 14.41
N ILE A 530 -8.06 -21.86 14.06
CA ILE A 530 -6.81 -22.01 13.29
C ILE A 530 -7.11 -22.90 12.08
N ASP A 531 -7.07 -22.31 10.89
CA ASP A 531 -7.27 -23.02 9.62
C ASP A 531 -5.95 -23.40 8.98
N THR A 532 -5.79 -24.64 8.53
CA THR A 532 -4.45 -25.16 8.30
C THR A 532 -4.33 -26.39 7.40
N ASP A 533 -3.59 -26.23 6.30
CA ASP A 533 -3.03 -27.30 5.48
C ASP A 533 -1.69 -27.85 6.02
N GLN A 534 -1.28 -27.47 7.24
CA GLN A 534 -0.01 -27.90 7.85
C GLN A 534 -0.01 -29.42 8.08
N THR A 535 0.87 -30.12 7.36
CA THR A 535 0.85 -31.59 7.23
C THR A 535 1.31 -32.36 8.46
N ASP A 536 2.10 -31.74 9.36
CA ASP A 536 2.42 -32.28 10.69
C ASP A 536 1.69 -31.47 11.77
N PRO A 537 0.63 -32.02 12.40
CA PRO A 537 -0.16 -31.29 13.39
C PRO A 537 0.61 -31.06 14.70
N HIS A 538 1.72 -31.77 14.96
CA HIS A 538 2.52 -31.57 16.16
C HIS A 538 3.23 -30.21 16.24
N LEU A 539 3.33 -29.48 15.11
CA LEU A 539 3.90 -28.14 15.08
C LEU A 539 2.91 -27.05 15.56
N ILE A 540 1.68 -27.42 15.91
CA ILE A 540 0.72 -26.53 16.58
C ILE A 540 0.61 -26.99 18.03
N HIS A 541 0.84 -26.14 19.03
CA HIS A 541 0.82 -26.50 20.47
C HIS A 541 0.78 -25.30 21.44
N ASP A 542 0.45 -25.52 22.71
CA ASP A 542 0.49 -24.56 23.82
C ASP A 542 -0.27 -23.21 23.62
N ASN A 543 -1.16 -23.12 22.64
CA ASN A 543 -1.98 -21.93 22.34
C ASN A 543 -3.08 -21.70 23.39
N VAL A 544 -3.53 -20.45 23.55
CA VAL A 544 -4.59 -20.06 24.48
C VAL A 544 -5.77 -19.45 23.72
N TYR A 545 -6.90 -20.16 23.71
CA TYR A 545 -8.12 -19.73 23.03
C TYR A 545 -9.02 -18.93 23.96
N TYR A 546 -9.22 -17.66 23.63
CA TYR A 546 -10.09 -16.75 24.35
C TYR A 546 -11.51 -16.82 23.80
N ASN A 547 -12.42 -17.44 24.56
CA ASN A 547 -13.81 -17.62 24.20
C ASN A 547 -14.75 -16.84 25.16
N PRO A 548 -14.84 -15.50 25.04
CA PRO A 548 -15.72 -14.70 25.90
C PRO A 548 -17.21 -14.99 25.70
N ASN A 549 -17.59 -15.43 24.49
CA ASN A 549 -18.97 -15.56 24.05
C ASN A 549 -19.53 -17.00 24.16
N GLY A 550 -18.67 -18.00 24.38
CA GLY A 550 -19.08 -19.41 24.35
C GLY A 550 -19.37 -19.93 22.94
N ALA A 551 -18.65 -19.42 21.93
CA ALA A 551 -18.65 -19.93 20.57
C ALA A 551 -18.08 -21.35 20.48
N VAL A 552 -18.23 -22.03 19.34
CA VAL A 552 -17.70 -23.38 19.15
C VAL A 552 -16.25 -23.29 18.69
N LEU A 553 -15.31 -23.59 19.59
CA LEU A 553 -13.89 -23.69 19.23
C LEU A 553 -13.64 -24.90 18.31
N THR A 554 -13.22 -24.60 17.08
CA THR A 554 -12.65 -25.58 16.14
C THR A 554 -11.23 -25.19 15.73
N VAL A 555 -10.43 -26.21 15.43
CA VAL A 555 -9.02 -26.15 15.02
C VAL A 555 -8.85 -27.25 13.96
N ALA A 556 -8.33 -26.91 12.78
CA ALA A 556 -8.24 -27.83 11.63
C ALA A 556 -9.56 -28.59 11.35
N ASP A 557 -10.67 -27.86 11.22
CA ASP A 557 -12.05 -28.35 11.01
C ASP A 557 -12.60 -29.38 12.03
N VAL A 558 -11.91 -29.59 13.15
CA VAL A 558 -12.37 -30.45 14.25
C VAL A 558 -12.41 -29.70 15.58
N SER A 559 -13.09 -30.25 16.59
CA SER A 559 -13.01 -29.68 17.94
C SER A 559 -11.57 -29.78 18.47
N LEU A 560 -11.13 -28.84 19.31
CA LEU A 560 -9.83 -28.86 20.01
C LEU A 560 -9.46 -30.27 20.56
N SER A 561 -10.40 -30.91 21.28
CA SER A 561 -10.19 -32.25 21.87
C SER A 561 -10.01 -33.38 20.85
N GLY A 562 -10.46 -33.18 19.61
CA GLY A 562 -10.27 -34.07 18.47
C GLY A 562 -8.90 -33.87 17.83
N PHE A 563 -8.48 -32.62 17.63
CA PHE A 563 -7.15 -32.30 17.09
C PHE A 563 -6.03 -32.76 18.05
N GLN A 564 -6.25 -32.58 19.35
CA GLN A 564 -5.44 -33.15 20.44
C GLN A 564 -5.41 -34.68 20.46
N HIS A 565 -6.40 -35.36 19.86
CA HIS A 565 -6.37 -36.82 19.70
C HIS A 565 -5.55 -37.29 18.49
N SER A 566 -5.48 -36.48 17.42
CA SER A 566 -4.49 -36.63 16.35
C SER A 566 -3.08 -36.19 16.74
N GLY A 567 -2.93 -35.50 17.88
CA GLY A 567 -1.65 -35.13 18.48
C GLY A 567 -1.24 -33.67 18.25
N GLY A 568 -2.06 -32.88 17.55
CA GLY A 568 -1.85 -31.44 17.40
C GLY A 568 -2.50 -30.61 18.49
N ASP A 569 -2.03 -29.39 18.63
CA ASP A 569 -2.47 -28.39 19.61
C ASP A 569 -2.44 -28.92 21.05
N ALA A 570 -1.41 -29.72 21.35
CA ALA A 570 -1.14 -30.29 22.65
C ALA A 570 -0.73 -29.19 23.65
N GLY A 571 -1.15 -29.30 24.91
CA GLY A 571 -0.90 -28.27 25.93
C GLY A 571 -1.86 -27.07 25.85
N SER A 572 -2.48 -26.83 24.69
CA SER A 572 -3.39 -25.71 24.44
C SER A 572 -4.69 -25.78 25.25
N VAL A 573 -5.23 -24.60 25.60
CA VAL A 573 -6.37 -24.45 26.53
C VAL A 573 -7.38 -23.41 26.06
N GLU A 574 -8.64 -23.56 26.48
CA GLU A 574 -9.71 -22.58 26.30
C GLU A 574 -9.95 -21.79 27.60
N THR A 575 -10.15 -20.47 27.48
CA THR A 575 -10.45 -19.57 28.60
C THR A 575 -11.56 -18.58 28.24
N THR A 576 -12.52 -18.37 29.15
CA THR A 576 -13.50 -17.28 29.05
C THR A 576 -12.98 -15.96 29.65
N GLN A 577 -11.79 -15.98 30.23
CA GLN A 577 -11.17 -14.85 30.93
C GLN A 577 -9.99 -14.33 30.11
N GLY A 578 -10.12 -13.13 29.54
CA GLY A 578 -9.05 -12.48 28.76
C GLY A 578 -7.82 -12.15 29.61
N GLY A 579 -8.06 -11.72 30.86
CA GLY A 579 -6.99 -11.38 31.80
C GLY A 579 -6.27 -10.07 31.47
N PHE A 580 -6.85 -9.22 30.63
CA PHE A 580 -6.31 -7.90 30.24
C PHE A 580 -6.27 -6.90 31.40
N VAL A 581 -5.41 -5.87 31.28
CA VAL A 581 -5.28 -4.77 32.25
C VAL A 581 -6.46 -3.79 32.15
N ASP A 582 -6.73 -3.21 30.97
CA ASP A 582 -7.85 -2.30 30.75
C ASP A 582 -8.32 -2.27 29.28
N ALA A 583 -8.80 -3.42 28.81
CA ALA A 583 -9.35 -3.59 27.46
C ALA A 583 -10.53 -2.65 27.14
N ALA A 584 -11.19 -2.05 28.14
CA ALA A 584 -12.25 -1.06 27.92
C ALA A 584 -11.72 0.30 27.43
N HIS A 585 -10.41 0.54 27.57
CA HIS A 585 -9.70 1.72 27.09
C HIS A 585 -8.56 1.36 26.10
N GLY A 586 -8.56 0.14 25.56
CA GLY A 586 -7.59 -0.34 24.57
C GLY A 586 -6.29 -0.94 25.14
N ASP A 587 -6.15 -1.09 26.45
CA ASP A 587 -4.99 -1.75 27.06
C ASP A 587 -5.23 -3.27 27.20
N TYR A 588 -4.85 -4.01 26.16
CA TYR A 588 -4.88 -5.47 26.13
C TYR A 588 -3.59 -6.13 26.69
N SER A 589 -2.76 -5.40 27.45
CA SER A 589 -1.65 -6.01 28.20
C SER A 589 -2.17 -7.07 29.17
N PHE A 590 -1.44 -8.17 29.37
CA PHE A 590 -1.88 -9.25 30.26
C PHE A 590 -1.55 -8.96 31.73
N THR A 591 -2.54 -9.16 32.60
CA THR A 591 -2.34 -9.16 34.06
C THR A 591 -1.48 -10.34 34.50
N ALA A 592 -0.66 -10.12 35.53
CA ALA A 592 0.23 -11.13 36.08
C ALA A 592 -0.56 -12.31 36.67
N GLY A 593 -0.33 -13.52 36.16
CA GLY A 593 -1.08 -14.73 36.53
C GLY A 593 -2.38 -14.96 35.75
N SER A 594 -2.61 -14.22 34.67
CA SER A 594 -3.58 -14.57 33.62
C SER A 594 -3.22 -15.90 32.94
N VAL A 595 -4.19 -16.48 32.20
CA VAL A 595 -3.98 -17.75 31.48
C VAL A 595 -2.84 -17.63 30.46
N ALA A 596 -2.83 -16.55 29.68
CA ALA A 596 -1.75 -16.19 28.75
C ALA A 596 -0.37 -16.26 29.40
N GLN A 597 -0.15 -15.46 30.46
CA GLN A 597 1.10 -15.43 31.21
C GLN A 597 1.47 -16.77 31.86
N SER A 598 0.49 -17.62 32.20
CA SER A 598 0.75 -18.97 32.74
C SER A 598 1.16 -20.00 31.66
N HIS A 599 0.88 -19.72 30.39
CA HIS A 599 1.33 -20.48 29.22
C HIS A 599 2.61 -19.90 28.59
N GLY A 600 3.20 -18.87 29.22
CA GLY A 600 4.43 -18.20 28.76
C GLY A 600 4.19 -17.00 27.84
N ILE A 601 2.95 -16.77 27.41
CA ILE A 601 2.59 -15.71 26.45
C ILE A 601 2.91 -14.34 27.05
N GLU A 602 3.85 -13.61 26.42
CA GLU A 602 4.17 -12.24 26.81
C GLU A 602 3.08 -11.24 26.36
N SER A 603 3.12 -10.01 26.90
CA SER A 603 2.18 -8.96 26.45
C SER A 603 2.74 -8.25 25.23
N ALA A 604 1.90 -7.97 24.24
CA ALA A 604 2.24 -7.07 23.15
C ALA A 604 2.65 -5.68 23.70
N ALA A 605 3.51 -4.97 22.97
CA ALA A 605 4.25 -3.81 23.48
C ALA A 605 3.43 -2.49 23.49
N PHE A 606 2.27 -2.50 24.13
CA PHE A 606 1.38 -1.33 24.25
C PHE A 606 2.10 -0.11 24.83
N GLY A 607 1.89 1.05 24.20
CA GLY A 607 2.56 2.31 24.55
C GLY A 607 4.04 2.40 24.13
N SER A 608 4.60 1.36 23.51
CA SER A 608 5.91 1.38 22.86
C SER A 608 5.83 1.34 21.34
N ALA A 609 4.73 0.85 20.77
CA ALA A 609 4.49 0.87 19.33
C ALA A 609 4.04 2.24 18.81
N GLY A 610 4.43 2.57 17.58
CA GLY A 610 4.04 3.78 16.86
C GLY A 610 4.96 4.99 17.10
N ALA A 611 4.71 6.05 16.33
CA ALA A 611 5.53 7.24 16.31
C ALA A 611 5.30 8.12 17.54
N THR A 612 6.41 8.61 18.09
CA THR A 612 6.45 9.52 19.24
C THR A 612 6.36 11.00 18.86
N ILE A 613 6.46 11.31 17.56
CA ILE A 613 6.02 12.60 17.03
C ILE A 613 4.49 12.63 17.00
N ALA A 614 3.90 13.82 17.17
CA ALA A 614 2.52 13.99 16.75
C ALA A 614 2.48 13.95 15.22
N ALA A 615 1.51 13.23 14.64
CA ALA A 615 1.01 13.56 13.32
C ALA A 615 0.60 15.05 13.30
N SER A 616 0.54 15.69 12.13
CA SER A 616 0.01 17.06 12.09
C SER A 616 -1.41 17.10 12.65
N VAL A 617 -1.87 18.30 13.01
CA VAL A 617 -3.31 18.53 12.87
C VAL A 617 -3.54 18.49 11.36
N PRO A 618 -4.28 17.51 10.81
CA PRO A 618 -4.44 17.38 9.37
C PRO A 618 -4.98 18.70 8.80
N VAL A 619 -4.64 19.00 7.55
CA VAL A 619 -5.05 20.25 6.86
C VAL A 619 -6.52 20.16 6.43
N THR A 620 -7.37 19.86 7.42
CA THR A 620 -8.81 19.55 7.43
C THR A 620 -9.37 19.16 6.05
N ASP A 621 -9.73 17.88 5.91
CA ASP A 621 -10.33 17.18 4.74
C ASP A 621 -11.71 17.70 4.30
N THR A 622 -12.00 18.97 4.61
CA THR A 622 -13.19 19.69 4.27
C THR A 622 -12.89 20.56 3.04
N PRO A 623 -13.10 20.08 1.80
CA PRO A 623 -13.08 20.94 0.63
C PRO A 623 -14.04 22.10 0.88
N VAL A 624 -13.50 23.33 0.84
CA VAL A 624 -13.98 24.51 1.59
C VAL A 624 -15.51 24.61 1.67
N THR A 625 -16.07 24.07 2.75
CA THR A 625 -17.54 24.04 2.94
C THR A 625 -18.10 25.44 3.11
N THR A 626 -19.32 25.63 2.62
CA THR A 626 -20.05 26.90 2.72
C THR A 626 -20.21 27.34 4.19
N PRO A 627 -19.93 28.62 4.52
CA PRO A 627 -20.26 29.17 5.83
C PRO A 627 -21.75 28.99 6.11
N ALA A 628 -22.10 28.47 7.29
CA ALA A 628 -23.49 28.23 7.69
C ALA A 628 -24.29 29.54 7.76
N THR A 629 -25.06 29.84 6.70
CA THR A 629 -25.87 31.05 6.57
C THR A 629 -27.12 30.96 7.46
N GLY A 630 -26.95 31.34 8.73
CA GLY A 630 -28.03 31.40 9.71
C GLY A 630 -29.05 32.52 9.45
N GLU A 631 -29.96 32.33 8.48
CA GLU A 631 -31.28 32.98 8.46
C GLU A 631 -32.37 31.91 8.42
N THR A 632 -33.45 32.11 9.20
CA THR A 632 -34.58 31.17 9.31
C THR A 632 -35.88 31.81 8.81
N PRO A 633 -36.32 31.51 7.56
CA PRO A 633 -37.65 31.87 7.09
C PRO A 633 -38.75 31.03 7.80
N PRO A 634 -40.02 31.48 7.78
CA PRO A 634 -40.99 31.11 8.80
C PRO A 634 -41.67 29.74 8.59
N VAL A 635 -42.02 29.11 9.72
CA VAL A 635 -42.86 27.91 9.79
C VAL A 635 -44.25 28.19 9.24
N THR A 636 -44.60 27.59 8.10
CA THR A 636 -46.00 27.42 7.67
C THR A 636 -46.59 26.19 8.34
N VAL A 637 -47.66 26.39 9.12
CA VAL A 637 -48.39 25.32 9.81
C VAL A 637 -49.51 24.80 8.91
N ASP A 638 -49.63 23.48 8.78
CA ASP A 638 -50.77 22.79 8.16
C ASP A 638 -51.24 21.63 9.08
N PRO A 639 -52.46 21.07 8.94
CA PRO A 639 -53.31 20.91 10.13
C PRO A 639 -53.47 19.48 10.65
N THR A 640 -53.76 19.40 11.95
CA THR A 640 -54.44 18.30 12.66
C THR A 640 -55.65 17.76 11.86
N THR A 641 -56.08 16.50 11.84
CA THR A 641 -56.22 15.40 12.86
C THR A 641 -56.80 14.16 12.11
N PRO A 642 -57.21 12.99 12.70
CA PRO A 642 -56.98 12.41 14.03
C PRO A 642 -56.47 10.93 13.98
N ALA A 643 -56.50 10.23 15.13
CA ALA A 643 -56.00 8.86 15.31
C ALA A 643 -57.09 7.80 15.61
N ALA A 644 -56.66 6.56 15.91
CA ALA A 644 -57.42 5.32 16.22
C ALA A 644 -57.88 4.51 14.97
N VAL A 645 -58.08 3.17 15.02
CA VAL A 645 -58.25 2.26 16.17
C VAL A 645 -57.50 0.92 15.98
N ASP A 646 -57.13 0.26 17.08
CA ASP A 646 -56.59 -1.11 17.17
C ASP A 646 -57.70 -2.21 17.18
N PRO A 647 -57.50 -3.38 16.54
CA PRO A 647 -58.34 -4.57 16.70
C PRO A 647 -57.60 -5.82 17.25
N THR A 648 -57.85 -6.10 18.53
CA THR A 648 -57.55 -7.32 19.30
C THR A 648 -57.66 -8.68 18.59
N THR A 649 -56.81 -9.63 18.99
CA THR A 649 -56.95 -11.07 18.69
C THR A 649 -58.09 -11.77 19.45
N PRO A 650 -58.56 -12.92 18.93
CA PRO A 650 -59.07 -14.01 19.78
C PRO A 650 -58.39 -15.36 19.49
N VAL A 651 -58.49 -16.29 20.45
CA VAL A 651 -57.81 -17.61 20.47
C VAL A 651 -58.84 -18.74 20.42
N THR A 652 -58.58 -19.87 19.73
CA THR A 652 -58.75 -21.27 20.23
C THR A 652 -58.65 -22.36 19.13
N ALA A 653 -58.34 -23.58 19.60
CA ALA A 653 -58.59 -24.90 19.01
C ALA A 653 -57.53 -25.55 18.08
N ASP A 654 -57.04 -26.69 18.58
CA ASP A 654 -56.12 -27.72 18.07
C ASP A 654 -56.90 -29.09 18.14
N PRO A 655 -56.39 -30.29 17.80
CA PRO A 655 -55.42 -30.75 16.77
C PRO A 655 -56.04 -31.71 15.73
N THR A 656 -55.31 -32.01 14.64
CA THR A 656 -55.40 -33.34 13.97
C THR A 656 -54.05 -33.84 13.44
N THR A 657 -53.62 -35.01 13.91
CA THR A 657 -52.45 -35.74 13.41
C THR A 657 -52.68 -36.38 12.04
N HIS A 658 -51.66 -36.47 11.19
CA HIS A 658 -51.50 -37.62 10.29
C HIS A 658 -50.01 -37.97 10.07
N VAL A 659 -49.77 -39.23 9.69
CA VAL A 659 -48.47 -39.91 9.71
C VAL A 659 -47.65 -39.63 8.43
N ALA A 660 -46.33 -39.74 8.55
CA ALA A 660 -45.34 -39.59 7.49
C ALA A 660 -45.50 -40.58 6.31
N GLU A 661 -44.96 -40.19 5.15
CA GLU A 661 -44.44 -41.13 4.15
C GLU A 661 -43.31 -40.45 3.35
N THR A 662 -42.21 -41.18 3.07
CA THR A 662 -40.99 -40.66 2.44
C THR A 662 -40.76 -41.27 1.05
N PRO A 663 -40.70 -40.46 -0.03
CA PRO A 663 -40.22 -40.87 -1.34
C PRO A 663 -39.03 -39.99 -1.82
N PRO A 664 -38.21 -40.40 -2.80
CA PRO A 664 -36.98 -41.11 -2.45
C PRO A 664 -35.70 -40.49 -3.03
N VAL A 665 -34.54 -40.96 -2.55
CA VAL A 665 -33.22 -40.66 -3.13
C VAL A 665 -33.14 -41.19 -4.56
N THR A 666 -32.75 -40.33 -5.52
CA THR A 666 -32.26 -40.73 -6.84
C THR A 666 -30.74 -40.64 -6.89
N ALA A 667 -30.09 -41.72 -7.31
CA ALA A 667 -28.63 -41.84 -7.28
C ALA A 667 -27.93 -41.15 -8.46
N GLU A 668 -26.69 -40.75 -8.18
CA GLU A 668 -25.68 -40.27 -9.13
C GLU A 668 -25.27 -41.35 -10.16
N PRO A 669 -24.97 -41.00 -11.43
CA PRO A 669 -24.50 -41.95 -12.43
C PRO A 669 -23.00 -42.22 -12.30
N ALA A 670 -22.63 -43.50 -12.11
CA ALA A 670 -21.22 -43.92 -12.00
C ALA A 670 -20.40 -43.67 -13.29
N PRO A 671 -19.09 -43.37 -13.18
CA PRO A 671 -18.23 -43.07 -14.32
C PRO A 671 -17.95 -44.30 -15.20
N SER A 672 -17.84 -44.08 -16.51
CA SER A 672 -17.61 -45.13 -17.51
C SER A 672 -16.14 -45.54 -17.62
N THR A 673 -15.84 -46.82 -17.38
CA THR A 673 -14.51 -47.40 -17.58
C THR A 673 -14.13 -47.50 -19.06
N VAL A 674 -12.97 -46.97 -19.44
CA VAL A 674 -12.32 -47.21 -20.74
C VAL A 674 -10.86 -47.62 -20.52
N GLU A 675 -10.45 -48.71 -21.16
CA GLU A 675 -9.13 -49.35 -21.03
C GLU A 675 -8.13 -48.78 -22.06
N PRO A 676 -6.86 -48.52 -21.70
CA PRO A 676 -5.89 -47.91 -22.61
C PRO A 676 -5.29 -48.93 -23.60
N PRO A 677 -5.27 -48.65 -24.92
CA PRO A 677 -4.70 -49.56 -25.91
C PRO A 677 -3.16 -49.47 -25.99
N THR A 678 -2.46 -50.56 -25.69
CA THR A 678 -1.00 -50.66 -25.80
C THR A 678 -0.53 -51.09 -27.20
N THR A 679 0.06 -50.19 -27.99
CA THR A 679 0.99 -50.55 -29.08
C THR A 679 1.96 -49.42 -29.44
N SER A 680 3.26 -49.69 -29.44
CA SER A 680 4.26 -48.95 -30.24
C SER A 680 4.56 -49.72 -31.54
N PRO A 681 5.03 -49.05 -32.60
CA PRO A 681 6.34 -49.47 -33.14
C PRO A 681 7.22 -48.37 -33.79
N THR A 682 8.53 -48.46 -33.51
CA THR A 682 9.69 -48.20 -34.42
C THR A 682 9.85 -46.85 -35.15
N GLY A 683 10.99 -46.16 -34.92
CA GLY A 683 11.44 -45.06 -35.79
C GLY A 683 12.77 -44.39 -35.36
N SER A 684 13.92 -45.02 -35.63
CA SER A 684 15.27 -44.39 -35.56
C SER A 684 16.13 -44.92 -36.73
N PRO A 685 17.09 -44.14 -37.26
CA PRO A 685 18.43 -43.97 -36.66
C PRO A 685 18.92 -42.49 -36.73
N ASP A 686 20.15 -42.06 -36.40
CA ASP A 686 21.44 -42.68 -35.99
C ASP A 686 21.90 -42.03 -34.64
N VAL A 687 22.52 -42.68 -33.65
CA VAL A 687 23.83 -43.39 -33.58
C VAL A 687 25.01 -42.42 -33.81
N ILE A 688 25.86 -42.14 -32.80
CA ILE A 688 27.10 -42.87 -32.42
C ILE A 688 27.36 -42.81 -30.89
N SER A 689 28.21 -43.71 -30.36
CA SER A 689 28.20 -44.18 -28.97
C SER A 689 29.33 -43.71 -28.02
N ILE A 690 28.97 -43.70 -26.73
CA ILE A 690 29.70 -43.78 -25.43
C ILE A 690 31.10 -44.45 -25.41
N PRO A 691 31.95 -44.16 -24.38
CA PRO A 691 31.93 -44.96 -23.14
C PRO A 691 32.14 -44.20 -21.80
N ALA A 692 31.69 -44.82 -20.70
CA ALA A 692 32.00 -44.47 -19.29
C ALA A 692 33.34 -45.11 -18.83
N VAL A 693 33.88 -45.06 -17.59
CA VAL A 693 33.40 -44.77 -16.21
C VAL A 693 34.56 -44.07 -15.41
N VAL A 694 34.69 -43.89 -14.08
CA VAL A 694 34.18 -44.56 -12.84
C VAL A 694 34.21 -43.60 -11.62
N THR A 695 33.49 -43.94 -10.54
CA THR A 695 33.71 -43.48 -9.13
C THR A 695 34.51 -44.57 -8.34
N PRO A 696 34.87 -44.46 -7.03
CA PRO A 696 34.70 -43.42 -5.99
C PRO A 696 36.11 -43.02 -5.39
N PRO A 697 36.35 -42.57 -4.12
CA PRO A 697 35.48 -42.21 -2.98
C PRO A 697 35.81 -40.87 -2.28
N ALA A 698 35.05 -40.53 -1.22
CA ALA A 698 35.25 -39.38 -0.33
C ALA A 698 36.13 -39.69 0.90
N VAL A 699 36.63 -38.65 1.61
CA VAL A 699 36.85 -38.57 3.08
C VAL A 699 37.41 -37.20 3.54
N THR A 700 37.08 -36.79 4.78
CA THR A 700 37.61 -35.67 5.62
C THR A 700 37.35 -34.19 5.27
N THR A 701 36.80 -33.50 6.28
CA THR A 701 36.81 -32.04 6.58
C THR A 701 37.92 -31.72 7.61
N PRO A 702 38.06 -30.50 8.18
CA PRO A 702 37.95 -29.12 7.64
C PRO A 702 39.22 -28.26 7.94
N VAL A 703 39.33 -27.04 7.37
CA VAL A 703 40.26 -25.98 7.84
C VAL A 703 39.61 -24.58 7.75
N VAL A 704 39.92 -23.70 8.71
CA VAL A 704 39.41 -22.33 8.93
C VAL A 704 40.19 -21.30 8.07
N PRO A 705 39.59 -20.18 7.62
CA PRO A 705 40.16 -19.32 6.56
C PRO A 705 41.25 -18.34 7.01
N SER A 706 41.97 -17.79 6.02
CA SER A 706 42.91 -16.67 6.17
C SER A 706 42.85 -15.68 4.99
N VAL A 707 42.39 -14.47 5.27
CA VAL A 707 42.40 -13.24 4.44
C VAL A 707 43.62 -12.38 4.89
N PRO A 708 44.18 -11.40 4.13
CA PRO A 708 43.89 -10.89 2.77
C PRO A 708 45.09 -10.89 1.78
N ALA A 709 44.83 -10.55 0.52
CA ALA A 709 45.68 -9.63 -0.28
C ALA A 709 44.89 -9.04 -1.46
N ALA A 710 44.91 -7.71 -1.63
CA ALA A 710 44.29 -7.02 -2.77
C ALA A 710 45.33 -6.73 -3.88
N PRO A 711 44.95 -6.79 -5.17
CA PRO A 711 45.76 -6.27 -6.28
C PRO A 711 45.28 -4.89 -6.76
N SER A 712 46.25 -4.03 -7.07
CA SER A 712 46.13 -2.66 -7.57
C SER A 712 45.50 -2.52 -8.97
N ASP A 713 44.74 -1.43 -9.17
CA ASP A 713 44.57 -0.75 -10.47
C ASP A 713 45.94 -0.34 -11.07
N PRO A 714 46.15 -0.45 -12.39
CA PRO A 714 46.23 0.79 -13.18
C PRO A 714 45.72 0.68 -14.64
N GLY A 715 44.90 1.64 -15.11
CA GLY A 715 44.80 1.87 -16.57
C GLY A 715 43.70 2.79 -17.09
N SER A 716 43.91 4.11 -17.08
CA SER A 716 43.01 5.09 -17.69
C SER A 716 42.88 4.98 -19.21
N HIS A 717 41.65 5.14 -19.73
CA HIS A 717 41.39 5.42 -21.15
C HIS A 717 40.25 6.44 -21.31
N HIS A 718 40.54 7.58 -21.97
CA HIS A 718 39.51 8.53 -22.40
C HIS A 718 38.79 8.04 -23.67
N VAL A 719 37.46 8.11 -23.65
CA VAL A 719 36.61 8.33 -24.84
C VAL A 719 35.57 9.40 -24.49
N SER A 720 35.02 10.08 -25.50
CA SER A 720 34.05 11.17 -25.38
C SER A 720 32.68 10.72 -24.88
N GLY A 721 31.96 11.62 -24.21
CA GLY A 721 30.56 11.39 -23.80
C GLY A 721 29.55 11.37 -24.94
N GLY A 722 28.35 10.94 -24.59
CA GLY A 722 27.09 10.97 -25.35
C GLY A 722 25.94 10.99 -24.34
N ASP A 723 24.74 11.33 -24.80
CA ASP A 723 23.63 11.72 -23.92
C ASP A 723 23.11 10.58 -23.03
N HIS A 724 23.08 10.83 -21.71
CA HIS A 724 22.32 10.03 -20.75
C HIS A 724 21.04 10.77 -20.38
N SER A 725 20.01 10.57 -21.20
CA SER A 725 18.63 11.01 -20.93
C SER A 725 17.70 9.82 -21.18
N ALA A 726 17.68 8.89 -20.23
CA ALA A 726 16.88 7.67 -20.28
C ALA A 726 16.61 7.17 -18.86
N GLY A 727 15.71 7.84 -18.14
CA GLY A 727 15.07 7.22 -16.98
C GLY A 727 14.18 6.08 -17.48
N GLY A 728 14.60 4.84 -17.22
CA GLY A 728 13.70 3.69 -17.33
C GLY A 728 12.75 3.72 -16.14
N ASN A 729 11.44 3.61 -16.38
CA ASN A 729 10.47 3.57 -15.29
C ASN A 729 10.56 2.19 -14.62
N TRP A 730 11.23 2.12 -13.47
CA TRP A 730 11.62 0.88 -12.78
C TRP A 730 10.42 0.08 -12.28
N LEU A 731 9.36 0.75 -11.80
CA LEU A 731 8.09 0.13 -11.46
C LEU A 731 7.42 -0.51 -12.70
N HIS A 732 7.65 0.08 -13.87
CA HIS A 732 7.14 -0.42 -15.14
C HIS A 732 7.86 -1.71 -15.61
N ASP A 733 9.08 -1.99 -15.11
CA ASP A 733 9.75 -3.30 -15.26
C ASP A 733 9.16 -4.34 -14.28
N VAL A 734 8.70 -3.93 -13.09
CA VAL A 734 7.93 -4.79 -12.17
C VAL A 734 6.54 -5.11 -12.76
N ALA A 735 5.87 -4.12 -13.34
CA ALA A 735 4.61 -4.30 -14.09
C ALA A 735 4.79 -5.17 -15.34
N ALA A 736 5.94 -5.10 -16.02
CA ALA A 736 6.27 -6.01 -17.11
C ALA A 736 6.48 -7.46 -16.62
N ARG A 737 7.11 -7.66 -15.45
CA ARG A 737 7.24 -8.98 -14.79
C ARG A 737 5.88 -9.55 -14.33
N LEU A 738 4.92 -8.69 -13.94
CA LEU A 738 3.52 -9.08 -13.73
C LEU A 738 2.86 -9.53 -15.05
N GLN A 739 3.09 -8.82 -16.16
CA GLN A 739 2.49 -9.14 -17.46
C GLN A 739 3.03 -10.44 -18.09
N ASP A 740 4.31 -10.77 -17.95
CA ASP A 740 4.92 -11.93 -18.65
C ASP A 740 4.35 -13.30 -18.19
N ASN A 741 3.74 -13.37 -17.00
CA ASN A 741 3.00 -14.55 -16.52
C ASN A 741 1.58 -14.70 -17.12
N SER A 742 1.02 -13.65 -17.75
CA SER A 742 -0.32 -13.72 -18.36
C SER A 742 -0.37 -14.58 -19.64
N ASP A 743 0.78 -14.82 -20.28
CA ASP A 743 0.92 -15.63 -21.51
C ASP A 743 0.82 -17.16 -21.24
N HIS A 744 0.46 -17.56 -20.02
CA HIS A 744 0.11 -18.95 -19.66
C HIS A 744 -1.40 -19.15 -19.55
N HIS A 745 -2.03 -19.36 -20.72
CA HIS A 745 -3.43 -19.77 -20.84
C HIS A 745 -3.76 -21.11 -20.15
N GLN A 746 -3.98 -21.09 -18.84
CA GLN A 746 -4.91 -22.01 -18.15
C GLN A 746 -5.80 -21.20 -17.22
N SER A 747 -7.09 -21.13 -17.55
CA SER A 747 -8.11 -20.45 -16.75
C SER A 747 -8.45 -21.28 -15.50
N SER A 748 -7.72 -21.07 -14.41
CA SER A 748 -8.16 -21.49 -13.07
C SER A 748 -9.31 -20.59 -12.63
N HIS A 749 -10.54 -21.13 -12.69
CA HIS A 749 -11.67 -20.52 -11.99
C HIS A 749 -11.50 -20.78 -10.49
N TRP A 750 -10.94 -19.79 -9.77
CA TRP A 750 -10.82 -19.83 -8.32
C TRP A 750 -12.21 -19.80 -7.67
N HIS A 751 -12.71 -20.99 -7.33
CA HIS A 751 -13.98 -21.18 -6.65
C HIS A 751 -13.75 -21.33 -5.15
N TRP A 752 -13.69 -20.18 -4.46
CA TRP A 752 -13.95 -20.11 -3.03
C TRP A 752 -15.37 -20.64 -2.73
N HIS A 753 -15.49 -21.47 -1.70
CA HIS A 753 -16.71 -22.21 -1.34
C HIS A 753 -17.23 -21.84 0.04
#